data_AF-D6X7J1-F1
#
_entry.id   AF-D6X7J1-F1
#
_cell.length_a   1.000
_cell.length_b   1.000
_cell.length_c   1.000
_cell.angle_alpha   90.00
_cell.angle_beta   90.00
_cell.angle_gamma   90.00
#
_symmetry.space_group_name_H-M   'P 1'
#
loop_
_entity.id
_entity.type
_entity.pdbx_description
1 polymer ?
#
loop_
_entity_poly.entity_id
_entity_poly.type
_entity_poly.pdbx_seq_one_letter_code
_entity_poly.pdbx_strand_id
1 'polypeptide(L)'
;MPQNAPDTRYEPFALTEVQESFLAGRTLGGGTGAGTQIHLEFEAEHLETDRMEAAWNDLVAATDMLRAQILPDGRQQVLAHVPAYRVERTDLSDATPAEAAAALEGLRRRAREGFDAHSWPLFALRVAQLPGHRSRVLFTVDELIADGPSVSLLLQQWYARYTGAAAPAPPGISFRDYVTAAHGRPVPAASLEYWREQLAGVDFGRPLPLAGAADPQAPAHGRLALRLEPRRWQRVKEAAQQIRATPTALLLALCTAAVQGDAPGPLPVVLTTYNRRPVHPDVARVVGPFLSTSVFVAPPPAGTLGERVDLVRGRLWQDLEHAAVSGVRALRERARTEPGRRGLAVPMVFTSLLGSLSTLAEPGDPDHWATRIDQDASATLTSGVQLESCVQERDGALLLSWDFAPTALDTARTRAAFETLRGLLERLADEGAPALTTPTLTATAAPATAAPAVSGHGDDGRPVPLTEVQSAYLVGRIGGLDGGAQTRVYQEFLLERHDTDRLERAWNRLVAHHPMLRAAVHDDGTLTVAPHDPDDVYRITRHDLTATADTEAALAATGARLRAGAFPLGSRPMYALEASALPDGTTVLHVLLDALIADARSFALLFGQLFALHDGDESVLTGPADPVPHLRALAERPGSPEDLAARTAWREKFSALPPGPPLPDPAPGAPRVHRRAPLGSWRTLSERAAAIGVPADMVLLTAYTDELRARFTDAGPFT
;
A
#
# COMPACT_ATOMS: atom_id res chain seq x y z
N MET A 1 25.79 -13.29 0.58
CA MET A 1 26.52 -12.03 0.38
C MET A 1 27.77 -12.06 1.25
N PRO A 2 28.91 -11.49 0.85
CA PRO A 2 30.07 -11.48 1.71
C PRO A 2 29.71 -10.73 3.00
N GLN A 3 29.79 -11.46 4.12
CA GLN A 3 29.70 -10.95 5.47
C GLN A 3 30.71 -9.81 5.64
N ASN A 4 30.34 -8.77 6.40
CA ASN A 4 31.20 -7.72 6.97
C ASN A 4 32.69 -8.01 6.74
N ALA A 5 33.25 -7.62 5.59
CA ALA A 5 34.69 -7.67 5.41
C ALA A 5 35.22 -6.52 6.26
N PRO A 6 35.82 -6.78 7.45
CA PRO A 6 36.09 -5.75 8.45
C PRO A 6 36.94 -4.61 7.86
N ASP A 7 37.79 -4.96 6.91
CA ASP A 7 38.74 -4.08 6.24
C ASP A 7 38.08 -3.03 5.33
N THR A 8 36.82 -3.20 4.93
CA THR A 8 36.15 -2.28 3.99
C THR A 8 35.02 -1.45 4.62
N ARG A 9 34.67 -1.69 5.90
CA ARG A 9 33.51 -1.07 6.58
C ARG A 9 33.51 0.46 6.53
N TYR A 10 34.70 1.07 6.61
CA TYR A 10 34.90 2.52 6.66
C TYR A 10 35.34 3.12 5.33
N GLU A 11 35.37 2.34 4.26
CA GLU A 11 35.67 2.86 2.92
C GLU A 11 34.50 3.71 2.39
N PRO A 12 34.78 4.78 1.64
CA PRO A 12 33.74 5.57 0.99
C PRO A 12 32.87 4.75 0.04
N PHE A 13 31.57 5.01 0.05
CA PHE A 13 30.57 4.35 -0.79
C PHE A 13 29.60 5.36 -1.39
N ALA A 14 28.87 4.95 -2.43
CA ALA A 14 27.99 5.86 -3.16
C ALA A 14 26.80 6.35 -2.32
N LEU A 15 26.24 7.51 -2.68
CA LEU A 15 24.95 7.97 -2.17
C LEU A 15 23.81 7.19 -2.83
N THR A 16 22.67 7.09 -2.15
CA THR A 16 21.42 6.71 -2.81
C THR A 16 20.91 7.88 -3.66
N GLU A 17 20.04 7.61 -4.64
CA GLU A 17 19.47 8.65 -5.49
C GLU A 17 18.72 9.73 -4.70
N VAL A 18 18.09 9.33 -3.60
CA VAL A 18 17.39 10.25 -2.69
C VAL A 18 18.40 11.09 -1.89
N GLN A 19 19.47 10.49 -1.37
CA GLN A 19 20.54 11.25 -0.70
C GLN A 19 21.17 12.29 -1.65
N GLU A 20 21.43 11.92 -2.91
CA GLU A 20 21.91 12.87 -3.92
C GLU A 20 20.90 14.01 -4.16
N SER A 21 19.60 13.70 -4.18
CA SER A 21 18.55 14.71 -4.32
C SER A 21 18.52 15.68 -3.14
N PHE A 22 18.67 15.17 -1.91
CA PHE A 22 18.75 16.00 -0.71
C PHE A 22 20.01 16.88 -0.71
N LEU A 23 21.15 16.34 -1.12
CA LEU A 23 22.38 17.10 -1.26
C LEU A 23 22.25 18.21 -2.32
N ALA A 24 21.67 17.89 -3.49
CA ALA A 24 21.41 18.88 -4.53
C ALA A 24 20.43 19.96 -4.08
N GLY A 25 19.35 19.58 -3.37
CA GLY A 25 18.35 20.50 -2.82
C GLY A 25 18.96 21.56 -1.89
N ARG A 26 19.95 21.19 -1.06
CA ARG A 26 20.69 22.13 -0.20
C ARG A 26 21.37 23.24 -0.99
N THR A 27 21.98 22.89 -2.12
CA THR A 27 22.75 23.82 -2.96
C THR A 27 21.88 24.68 -3.88
N LEU A 28 20.75 24.14 -4.35
CA LEU A 28 19.86 24.80 -5.30
C LEU A 28 18.75 25.63 -4.63
N GLY A 29 18.48 25.41 -3.35
CA GLY A 29 17.28 25.87 -2.64
C GLY A 29 17.21 27.34 -2.22
N GLY A 30 18.14 28.20 -2.63
CA GLY A 30 17.97 29.67 -2.62
C GLY A 30 17.50 30.40 -1.35
N GLY A 31 17.44 29.77 -0.16
CA GLY A 31 16.83 30.43 1.01
C GLY A 31 17.21 29.97 2.41
N THR A 32 17.60 28.71 2.67
CA THR A 32 17.96 28.31 4.05
C THR A 32 19.21 27.43 4.18
N GLY A 33 19.64 26.72 3.13
CA GLY A 33 20.78 25.78 3.22
C GLY A 33 20.55 24.59 4.17
N ALA A 34 19.39 24.49 4.82
CA ALA A 34 19.20 23.64 5.99
C ALA A 34 19.10 22.12 5.69
N GLY A 35 18.90 21.75 4.43
CA GLY A 35 18.72 20.35 4.02
C GLY A 35 17.38 19.76 4.46
N THR A 36 17.23 18.44 4.27
CA THR A 36 16.04 17.69 4.69
C THR A 36 16.29 17.10 6.08
N GLN A 37 15.43 17.39 7.05
CA GLN A 37 15.65 17.08 8.46
C GLN A 37 14.39 16.59 9.16
N ILE A 38 14.55 15.70 10.14
CA ILE A 38 13.51 15.29 11.07
C ILE A 38 13.79 15.93 12.43
N HIS A 39 12.84 16.69 12.94
CA HIS A 39 12.88 17.31 14.27
C HIS A 39 11.81 16.71 15.17
N LEU A 40 12.22 16.19 16.33
CA LEU A 40 11.35 15.61 17.33
C LEU A 40 11.52 16.31 18.67
N GLU A 41 10.40 16.51 19.35
CA GLU A 41 10.38 16.97 20.74
C GLU A 41 9.62 15.98 21.62
N PHE A 42 10.11 15.76 22.84
CA PHE A 42 9.35 15.03 23.86
C PHE A 42 9.64 15.60 25.25
N GLU A 43 8.66 15.49 26.15
CA GLU A 43 8.87 15.77 27.57
C GLU A 43 9.22 14.49 28.33
N ALA A 44 10.15 14.63 29.26
CA ALA A 44 10.49 13.61 30.23
C ALA A 44 10.50 14.22 31.63
N GLU A 45 9.93 13.52 32.60
CA GLU A 45 10.01 13.88 34.01
C GLU A 45 11.25 13.26 34.64
N HIS A 46 11.92 13.99 35.54
CA HIS A 46 13.09 13.50 36.27
C HIS A 46 14.22 12.94 35.38
N LEU A 47 14.43 13.55 34.21
CA LEU A 47 15.44 13.12 33.24
C LEU A 47 16.87 13.30 33.78
N GLU A 48 17.60 12.19 33.94
CA GLU A 48 19.04 12.22 34.24
C GLU A 48 19.83 12.56 32.97
N THR A 49 20.11 13.85 32.76
CA THR A 49 20.69 14.32 31.48
C THR A 49 22.07 13.73 31.19
N ASP A 50 22.91 13.51 32.20
CA ASP A 50 24.24 12.87 32.02
C ASP A 50 24.13 11.42 31.57
N ARG A 51 23.17 10.67 32.14
CA ARG A 51 22.90 9.29 31.76
C ARG A 51 22.31 9.20 30.35
N MET A 52 21.44 10.13 30.00
CA MET A 52 20.88 10.26 28.65
C MET A 52 21.98 10.53 27.61
N GLU A 53 22.92 11.44 27.93
CA GLU A 53 24.09 11.77 27.10
C GLU A 53 25.04 10.56 26.95
N ALA A 54 25.31 9.83 28.02
CA ALA A 54 26.13 8.61 27.96
C ALA A 54 25.48 7.55 27.06
N ALA A 55 24.17 7.29 27.25
CA ALA A 55 23.41 6.35 26.44
C ALA A 55 23.39 6.74 24.95
N TRP A 56 23.36 8.04 24.63
CA TRP A 56 23.45 8.53 23.26
C TRP A 56 24.83 8.26 22.65
N ASN A 57 25.90 8.55 23.39
CA ASN A 57 27.26 8.29 22.92
C ASN A 57 27.53 6.80 22.66
N ASP A 58 26.99 5.91 23.51
CA ASP A 58 27.03 4.47 23.31
C ASP A 58 26.27 4.05 22.04
N LEU A 59 25.13 4.70 21.75
CA LEU A 59 24.36 4.47 20.53
C LEU A 59 25.11 4.95 19.28
N VAL A 60 25.76 6.12 19.33
CA VAL A 60 26.59 6.67 18.25
C VAL A 60 27.74 5.72 17.94
N ALA A 61 28.41 5.17 18.95
CA ALA A 61 29.49 4.20 18.77
C ALA A 61 29.00 2.90 18.10
N ALA A 62 27.78 2.45 18.43
CA ALA A 62 27.21 1.21 17.92
C ALA A 62 26.57 1.34 16.51
N THR A 63 26.28 2.57 16.05
CA THR A 63 25.48 2.82 14.85
C THR A 63 26.28 3.56 13.79
N ASP A 64 26.59 2.89 12.68
CA ASP A 64 27.47 3.43 11.63
C ASP A 64 26.99 4.74 11.03
N MET A 65 25.70 4.84 10.67
CA MET A 65 25.18 6.05 10.02
C MET A 65 25.12 7.28 10.94
N LEU A 66 25.16 7.12 12.27
CA LEU A 66 25.33 8.24 13.19
C LEU A 66 26.75 8.82 13.15
N ARG A 67 27.69 8.17 12.48
CA ARG A 67 29.08 8.61 12.28
C ARG A 67 29.38 8.90 10.81
N ALA A 68 28.35 8.97 9.97
CA ALA A 68 28.52 9.22 8.55
C ALA A 68 28.72 10.71 8.25
N GLN A 69 29.47 10.97 7.17
CA GLN A 69 29.62 12.28 6.55
C GLN A 69 29.54 12.15 5.02
N ILE A 70 29.16 13.24 4.34
CA ILE A 70 29.16 13.29 2.88
C ILE A 70 30.51 13.84 2.40
N LEU A 71 31.13 13.19 1.43
CA LEU A 71 32.38 13.62 0.84
C LEU A 71 32.14 14.63 -0.30
N PRO A 72 33.11 15.53 -0.59
CA PRO A 72 32.98 16.49 -1.68
C PRO A 72 32.79 15.89 -3.08
N ASP A 73 33.17 14.63 -3.27
CA ASP A 73 33.00 13.90 -4.54
C ASP A 73 31.62 13.25 -4.70
N GLY A 74 30.68 13.53 -3.79
CA GLY A 74 29.32 12.98 -3.83
C GLY A 74 29.22 11.53 -3.36
N ARG A 75 30.22 11.03 -2.63
CA ARG A 75 30.14 9.77 -1.87
C ARG A 75 29.84 10.04 -0.40
N GLN A 76 29.65 9.00 0.38
CA GLN A 76 29.53 9.03 1.84
C GLN A 76 30.54 8.09 2.49
N GLN A 77 30.92 8.41 3.72
CA GLN A 77 31.86 7.62 4.49
C GLN A 77 31.43 7.54 5.96
N VAL A 78 31.58 6.36 6.56
CA VAL A 78 31.42 6.17 8.01
C VAL A 78 32.77 6.41 8.69
N LEU A 79 32.81 7.32 9.66
CA LEU A 79 33.99 7.57 10.48
C LEU A 79 34.20 6.44 11.49
N ALA A 80 35.42 5.91 11.56
CA ALA A 80 35.75 4.84 12.49
C ALA A 80 35.59 5.26 13.95
N HIS A 81 36.00 6.49 14.27
CA HIS A 81 35.88 7.09 15.59
C HIS A 81 35.41 8.53 15.45
N VAL A 82 34.59 8.97 16.41
CA VAL A 82 34.14 10.35 16.54
C VAL A 82 34.36 10.80 17.99
N PRO A 83 34.56 12.11 18.25
CA PRO A 83 34.59 12.63 19.61
C PRO A 83 33.29 12.33 20.36
N ALA A 84 33.35 12.27 21.69
CA ALA A 84 32.15 12.20 22.51
C ALA A 84 31.27 13.43 22.26
N TYR A 85 30.01 13.19 21.89
CA TYR A 85 29.01 14.23 21.70
C TYR A 85 28.57 14.81 23.04
N ARG A 86 28.46 16.13 23.12
CA ARG A 86 27.97 16.86 24.29
C ARG A 86 26.58 17.42 24.01
N VAL A 87 25.62 17.05 24.86
CA VAL A 87 24.25 17.54 24.75
C VAL A 87 24.22 19.00 25.18
N GLU A 88 23.60 19.85 24.36
CA GLU A 88 23.39 21.25 24.74
C GLU A 88 22.31 21.33 25.82
N ARG A 89 22.60 21.99 26.94
CA ARG A 89 21.70 22.07 28.10
C ARG A 89 21.33 23.53 28.36
N THR A 90 20.04 23.78 28.53
CA THR A 90 19.49 25.07 28.91
C THR A 90 18.72 24.90 30.20
N ASP A 91 19.11 25.61 31.26
CA ASP A 91 18.37 25.64 32.51
C ASP A 91 17.28 26.72 32.45
N LEU A 92 16.02 26.29 32.49
CA LEU A 92 14.82 27.13 32.56
C LEU A 92 13.99 26.75 33.81
N SER A 93 14.60 26.13 34.82
CA SER A 93 13.90 25.59 36.00
C SER A 93 13.18 26.69 36.80
N ASP A 94 13.73 27.90 36.78
CA ASP A 94 13.18 29.10 37.43
C ASP A 94 12.45 30.04 36.46
N ALA A 95 12.29 29.65 35.19
CA ALA A 95 11.66 30.49 34.17
C ALA A 95 10.13 30.54 34.35
N THR A 96 9.55 31.71 34.08
CA THR A 96 8.10 31.82 33.91
C THR A 96 7.64 31.07 32.64
N PRO A 97 6.35 30.70 32.51
CA PRO A 97 5.84 30.03 31.32
C PRO A 97 6.11 30.80 30.01
N ALA A 98 6.07 32.13 30.05
CA ALA A 98 6.34 32.98 28.88
C ALA A 98 7.82 32.96 28.49
N GLU A 99 8.73 33.03 29.47
CA GLU A 99 10.18 32.94 29.24
C GLU A 99 10.58 31.56 28.72
N ALA A 100 10.02 30.49 29.30
CA ALA A 100 10.24 29.13 28.84
C ALA A 100 9.78 28.95 27.39
N ALA A 101 8.59 29.43 27.03
CA ALA A 101 8.08 29.39 25.66
C ALA A 101 8.98 30.15 24.68
N ALA A 102 9.44 31.34 25.03
CA ALA A 102 10.34 32.13 24.20
C ALA A 102 11.72 31.46 24.01
N ALA A 103 12.28 30.89 25.07
CA ALA A 103 13.55 30.14 25.02
C ALA A 103 13.43 28.87 24.16
N LEU A 104 12.34 28.12 24.31
CA LEU A 104 12.05 26.95 23.48
C LEU A 104 11.91 27.32 22.00
N GLU A 105 11.24 28.42 21.65
CA GLU A 105 11.18 28.90 20.26
C GLU A 105 12.57 29.31 19.72
N GLY A 106 13.43 29.87 20.57
CA GLY A 106 14.83 30.12 20.22
C GLY A 106 15.59 28.82 19.91
N LEU A 107 15.39 27.77 20.70
CA LEU A 107 15.98 26.44 20.46
C LEU A 107 15.46 25.81 19.17
N ARG A 108 14.15 25.89 18.92
CA ARG A 108 13.50 25.43 17.67
C ARG A 108 14.03 26.15 16.45
N ARG A 109 14.25 27.48 16.55
CA ARG A 109 14.83 28.27 15.45
C ARG A 109 16.23 27.78 15.10
N ARG A 110 17.08 27.54 16.09
CA ARG A 110 18.43 26.97 15.86
C ARG A 110 18.38 25.54 15.34
N ALA A 111 17.39 24.75 15.75
CA ALA A 111 17.17 23.42 15.21
C ALA A 111 16.84 23.42 13.71
N ARG A 112 16.36 24.55 13.14
CA ARG A 112 16.04 24.73 11.72
C ARG A 112 17.21 25.26 10.87
N GLU A 113 18.36 25.60 11.48
CA GLU A 113 19.49 26.26 10.78
C GLU A 113 20.25 25.35 9.81
N GLY A 114 20.05 24.03 9.86
CA GLY A 114 20.74 23.11 8.96
C GLY A 114 21.90 22.35 9.55
N PHE A 115 22.39 21.36 8.79
CA PHE A 115 23.68 20.73 9.02
C PHE A 115 24.59 20.90 7.80
N ASP A 116 25.88 21.14 8.05
CA ASP A 116 26.89 20.96 7.00
C ASP A 116 27.00 19.47 6.68
N ALA A 117 26.62 19.09 5.45
CA ALA A 117 26.64 17.69 4.99
C ALA A 117 28.05 17.07 5.05
N HIS A 118 29.10 17.90 5.01
CA HIS A 118 30.50 17.46 4.98
C HIS A 118 31.14 17.28 6.35
N SER A 119 30.42 17.60 7.43
CA SER A 119 30.96 17.60 8.78
C SER A 119 30.06 16.83 9.74
N TRP A 120 30.66 15.94 10.53
CA TRP A 120 29.97 15.30 11.66
C TRP A 120 29.79 16.32 12.81
N PRO A 121 28.66 16.30 13.55
CA PRO A 121 27.50 15.41 13.42
C PRO A 121 26.40 15.96 12.49
N LEU A 122 25.69 15.04 11.82
CA LEU A 122 24.45 15.32 11.08
C LEU A 122 23.20 15.16 11.97
N PHE A 123 23.34 15.51 13.25
CA PHE A 123 22.27 15.54 14.24
C PHE A 123 22.58 16.55 15.35
N ALA A 124 21.56 16.95 16.11
CA ALA A 124 21.70 17.78 17.29
C ALA A 124 20.75 17.33 18.41
N LEU A 125 21.25 17.28 19.64
CA LEU A 125 20.46 17.07 20.86
C LEU A 125 20.54 18.29 21.77
N ARG A 126 19.37 18.76 22.20
CA ARG A 126 19.25 19.85 23.16
C ARG A 126 18.28 19.46 24.26
N VAL A 127 18.55 19.87 25.49
CA VAL A 127 17.69 19.63 26.65
C VAL A 127 17.43 20.95 27.35
N ALA A 128 16.16 21.31 27.47
CA ALA A 128 15.72 22.42 28.28
C ALA A 128 15.12 21.88 29.59
N GLN A 129 15.73 22.19 30.73
CA GLN A 129 15.19 21.85 32.05
C GLN A 129 14.11 22.85 32.39
N LEU A 130 12.88 22.38 32.60
CA LEU A 130 11.69 23.20 32.82
C LEU A 130 11.27 23.17 34.30
N PRO A 131 10.43 24.11 34.74
CA PRO A 131 9.90 24.10 36.10
C PRO A 131 9.18 22.78 36.44
N GLY A 132 9.36 22.33 37.69
CA GLY A 132 8.73 21.11 38.21
C GLY A 132 9.44 19.82 37.81
N HIS A 133 10.77 19.84 37.66
CA HIS A 133 11.60 18.68 37.28
C HIS A 133 11.25 18.06 35.93
N ARG A 134 10.63 18.85 35.04
CA ARG A 134 10.36 18.44 33.66
C ARG A 134 11.55 18.78 32.80
N SER A 135 11.76 18.03 31.73
CA SER A 135 12.76 18.32 30.70
C SER A 135 12.12 18.22 29.35
N ARG A 136 12.39 19.20 28.49
CA ARG A 136 12.04 19.16 27.07
C ARG A 136 13.29 18.76 26.30
N VAL A 137 13.25 17.59 25.64
CA VAL A 137 14.32 17.11 24.78
C VAL A 137 13.97 17.45 23.34
N LEU A 138 14.91 18.08 22.64
CA LEU A 138 14.83 18.40 21.23
C LEU A 138 15.88 17.59 20.47
N PHE A 139 15.44 16.74 19.56
CA PHE A 139 16.29 15.91 18.71
C PHE A 139 16.06 16.26 17.24
N THR A 140 17.09 16.77 16.58
CA THR A 140 17.09 16.98 15.12
C THR A 140 18.10 16.05 14.48
N VAL A 141 17.72 15.40 13.39
CA VAL A 141 18.61 14.56 12.58
C VAL A 141 18.41 14.83 11.10
N ASP A 142 19.50 14.77 10.36
CA ASP A 142 19.51 14.94 8.91
C ASP A 142 19.06 13.66 8.20
N GLU A 143 18.15 13.77 7.23
CA GLU A 143 17.69 12.62 6.45
C GLU A 143 18.76 12.06 5.48
N LEU A 144 19.93 12.70 5.39
CA LEU A 144 21.10 12.08 4.77
C LEU A 144 21.61 10.86 5.54
N ILE A 145 21.29 10.71 6.83
CA ILE A 145 21.79 9.61 7.66
C ILE A 145 20.71 8.74 8.30
N ALA A 146 19.50 9.24 8.48
CA ALA A 146 18.41 8.47 9.07
C ALA A 146 17.05 8.90 8.52
N ASP A 147 16.27 7.93 8.03
CA ASP A 147 14.87 8.13 7.67
C ASP A 147 13.92 7.94 8.87
N GLY A 148 12.62 8.26 8.72
CA GLY A 148 11.62 8.15 9.79
C GLY A 148 11.62 6.81 10.55
N PRO A 149 11.56 5.64 9.87
CA PRO A 149 11.68 4.34 10.53
C PRO A 149 13.01 4.17 11.27
N SER A 150 14.14 4.63 10.71
CA SER A 150 15.43 4.60 11.40
C SER A 150 15.46 5.49 12.64
N VAL A 151 14.80 6.65 12.62
CA VAL A 151 14.65 7.52 13.80
C VAL A 151 13.89 6.80 14.92
N SER A 152 12.85 6.04 14.57
CA SER A 152 12.13 5.23 15.56
C SER A 152 13.00 4.14 16.18
N LEU A 153 13.82 3.44 15.37
CA LEU A 153 14.83 2.48 15.87
C LEU A 153 15.85 3.17 16.80
N LEU A 154 16.30 4.37 16.45
CA LEU A 154 17.24 5.14 17.27
C LEU A 154 16.64 5.48 18.63
N LEU A 155 15.39 5.96 18.68
CA LEU A 155 14.72 6.29 19.94
C LEU A 155 14.55 5.09 20.86
N GLN A 156 14.19 3.92 20.31
CA GLN A 156 14.09 2.68 21.11
C GLN A 156 15.43 2.25 21.67
N GLN A 157 16.45 2.24 20.81
CA GLN A 157 17.79 1.83 21.20
C GLN A 157 18.44 2.81 22.18
N TRP A 158 18.11 4.09 22.07
CA TRP A 158 18.56 5.13 22.99
C TRP A 158 17.89 4.98 24.34
N TYR A 159 16.56 4.80 24.37
CA TYR A 159 15.81 4.60 25.60
C TYR A 159 16.22 3.31 26.33
N ALA A 160 16.40 2.20 25.62
CA ALA A 160 16.86 0.94 26.21
C ALA A 160 18.23 1.09 26.90
N ARG A 161 19.18 1.79 26.26
CA ARG A 161 20.49 2.09 26.85
C ARG A 161 20.36 3.01 28.06
N TYR A 162 19.49 4.02 27.97
CA TYR A 162 19.22 4.92 29.08
C TYR A 162 18.67 4.16 30.28
N THR A 163 17.63 3.34 30.13
CA THR A 163 17.03 2.60 31.25
C THR A 163 17.88 1.42 31.76
N GLY A 164 18.93 1.04 31.03
CA GLY A 164 19.75 -0.13 31.32
C GLY A 164 19.09 -1.44 30.89
N ALA A 165 18.04 -1.37 30.06
CA ALA A 165 17.45 -2.53 29.41
C ALA A 165 18.41 -3.14 28.37
N ALA A 166 18.23 -4.43 28.07
CA ALA A 166 19.04 -5.10 27.07
C ALA A 166 18.81 -4.50 25.69
N ALA A 167 19.81 -3.78 25.16
CA ALA A 167 19.78 -3.30 23.79
C ALA A 167 19.92 -4.48 22.81
N PRO A 168 19.20 -4.48 21.68
CA PRO A 168 19.36 -5.51 20.66
C PRO A 168 20.80 -5.52 20.14
N ALA A 169 21.29 -6.69 19.76
CA ALA A 169 22.62 -6.82 19.13
C ALA A 169 22.71 -5.94 17.87
N PRO A 170 23.90 -5.46 17.48
CA PRO A 170 24.08 -4.80 16.19
C PRO A 170 23.64 -5.72 15.02
N PRO A 171 23.05 -5.17 13.94
CA PRO A 171 22.67 -5.95 12.78
C PRO A 171 23.91 -6.57 12.11
N GLY A 172 23.77 -7.77 11.52
CA GLY A 172 24.84 -8.46 10.81
C GLY A 172 25.25 -7.83 9.46
N ILE A 173 24.65 -6.69 9.10
CA ILE A 173 24.87 -5.95 7.85
C ILE A 173 24.90 -4.44 8.14
N SER A 174 25.75 -3.69 7.43
CA SER A 174 25.80 -2.23 7.49
C SER A 174 24.94 -1.56 6.40
N PHE A 175 24.68 -0.25 6.53
CA PHE A 175 24.05 0.50 5.45
C PHE A 175 24.93 0.56 4.18
N ARG A 176 26.26 0.58 4.34
CA ARG A 176 27.21 0.49 3.22
C ARG A 176 27.00 -0.79 2.42
N ASP A 177 26.89 -1.93 3.10
CA ASP A 177 26.66 -3.23 2.46
C ASP A 177 25.32 -3.24 1.71
N TYR A 178 24.28 -2.66 2.31
CA TYR A 178 22.98 -2.47 1.65
C TYR A 178 23.10 -1.66 0.35
N VAL A 179 23.74 -0.49 0.42
CA VAL A 179 23.92 0.38 -0.75
C VAL A 179 24.75 -0.30 -1.82
N THR A 180 25.82 -1.01 -1.43
CA THR A 180 26.69 -1.75 -2.36
C THR A 180 25.96 -2.90 -3.04
N ALA A 181 25.13 -3.64 -2.29
CA ALA A 181 24.28 -4.71 -2.83
C ALA A 181 23.16 -4.17 -3.75
N ALA A 182 22.66 -2.98 -3.48
CA ALA A 182 21.64 -2.32 -4.29
C ALA A 182 22.22 -1.64 -5.55
N HIS A 183 23.47 -1.17 -5.47
CA HIS A 183 24.19 -0.54 -6.58
C HIS A 183 24.50 -1.54 -7.69
N GLY A 184 24.27 -1.13 -8.94
CA GLY A 184 24.61 -1.92 -10.14
C GLY A 184 23.49 -2.76 -10.73
N ARG A 185 22.28 -2.79 -10.13
CA ARG A 185 21.13 -3.43 -10.79
C ARG A 185 20.66 -2.57 -11.98
N PRO A 186 20.55 -3.15 -13.19
CA PRO A 186 20.01 -2.42 -14.33
C PRO A 186 18.55 -2.07 -14.06
N VAL A 187 18.19 -0.83 -14.37
CA VAL A 187 16.81 -0.39 -14.32
C VAL A 187 16.09 -0.92 -15.57
N PRO A 188 14.92 -1.55 -15.45
CA PRO A 188 14.17 -2.04 -16.60
C PRO A 188 13.85 -0.90 -17.58
N ALA A 189 14.12 -1.11 -18.87
CA ALA A 189 13.84 -0.12 -19.91
C ALA A 189 12.36 0.26 -19.97
N ALA A 190 11.45 -0.73 -19.84
CA ALA A 190 10.01 -0.52 -19.80
C ALA A 190 9.57 0.40 -18.65
N SER A 191 10.21 0.32 -17.47
CA SER A 191 9.90 1.24 -16.36
C SER A 191 10.36 2.66 -16.65
N LEU A 192 11.50 2.86 -17.33
CA LEU A 192 11.94 4.19 -17.73
C LEU A 192 11.03 4.79 -18.80
N GLU A 193 10.61 4.00 -19.78
CA GLU A 193 9.68 4.42 -20.83
C GLU A 193 8.32 4.81 -20.26
N TYR A 194 7.76 3.96 -19.39
CA TYR A 194 6.55 4.27 -18.64
C TYR A 194 6.65 5.65 -17.96
N TRP A 195 7.71 5.90 -17.20
CA TRP A 195 7.87 7.19 -16.51
C TRP A 195 8.06 8.36 -17.45
N ARG A 196 8.70 8.17 -18.62
CA ARG A 196 8.78 9.22 -19.65
C ARG A 196 7.40 9.59 -20.16
N GLU A 197 6.56 8.60 -20.48
CA GLU A 197 5.20 8.83 -20.95
C GLU A 197 4.33 9.47 -19.87
N GLN A 198 4.40 8.97 -18.64
CA GLN A 198 3.58 9.49 -17.54
C GLN A 198 3.90 10.94 -17.16
N LEU A 199 5.15 11.36 -17.34
CA LEU A 199 5.57 12.73 -17.05
C LEU A 199 5.53 13.63 -18.28
N ALA A 200 5.24 13.09 -19.47
CA ALA A 200 5.09 13.85 -20.69
C ALA A 200 3.89 14.80 -20.58
N GLY A 201 4.08 16.07 -20.93
CA GLY A 201 3.01 17.07 -20.91
C GLY A 201 2.59 17.58 -19.53
N VAL A 202 3.17 17.07 -18.43
CA VAL A 202 2.93 17.61 -17.09
C VAL A 202 3.64 18.96 -16.93
N ASP A 203 2.89 20.00 -16.54
CA ASP A 203 3.44 21.31 -16.26
C ASP A 203 3.91 21.43 -14.80
N PHE A 204 5.17 21.07 -14.56
CA PHE A 204 5.84 21.22 -13.26
C PHE A 204 6.18 22.68 -12.92
N GLY A 205 6.04 23.62 -13.85
CA GLY A 205 6.23 25.05 -13.60
C GLY A 205 4.98 25.73 -13.06
N ARG A 206 3.83 25.04 -13.13
CA ARG A 206 2.57 25.56 -12.62
C ARG A 206 2.65 25.70 -11.10
N PRO A 207 2.41 26.91 -10.55
CA PRO A 207 2.31 27.09 -9.10
C PRO A 207 1.26 26.15 -8.50
N LEU A 208 1.45 25.77 -7.23
CA LEU A 208 0.40 25.07 -6.49
C LEU A 208 -0.88 25.94 -6.48
N PRO A 209 -2.08 25.34 -6.53
CA PRO A 209 -3.34 26.12 -6.45
C PRO A 209 -3.45 26.98 -5.18
N LEU A 210 -2.73 26.58 -4.13
CA LEU A 210 -2.64 27.27 -2.84
C LEU A 210 -1.59 28.40 -2.83
N ALA A 211 -0.87 28.62 -3.94
CA ALA A 211 0.14 29.68 -4.03
C ALA A 211 -0.50 31.06 -3.83
N GLY A 212 0.22 31.92 -3.13
CA GLY A 212 -0.16 33.31 -2.82
C GLY A 212 0.98 34.27 -3.12
N ALA A 213 0.75 35.55 -2.83
CA ALA A 213 1.86 36.51 -2.79
C ALA A 213 2.80 36.09 -1.64
N ALA A 214 4.08 35.87 -1.95
CA ALA A 214 5.08 35.58 -0.94
C ALA A 214 5.14 36.72 0.06
N ASP A 215 4.86 36.44 1.34
CA ASP A 215 5.16 37.35 2.44
C ASP A 215 6.56 37.01 2.98
N PRO A 216 7.60 37.82 2.72
CA PRO A 216 8.95 37.55 3.19
C PRO A 216 9.07 37.65 4.72
N GLN A 217 8.10 38.25 5.39
CA GLN A 217 8.04 38.36 6.85
C GLN A 217 7.31 37.19 7.51
N ALA A 218 6.66 36.33 6.73
CA ALA A 218 5.98 35.16 7.26
C ALA A 218 6.98 34.15 7.84
N PRO A 219 6.57 33.33 8.83
CA PRO A 219 7.38 32.24 9.32
C PRO A 219 7.83 31.33 8.17
N ALA A 220 9.06 30.80 8.24
CA ALA A 220 9.59 29.89 7.23
C ALA A 220 8.83 28.55 7.16
N HIS A 221 8.09 28.20 8.22
CA HIS A 221 7.36 26.94 8.34
C HIS A 221 6.01 27.19 9.04
N GLY A 222 4.97 26.55 8.51
CA GLY A 222 3.64 26.49 9.09
C GLY A 222 3.17 25.04 9.16
N ARG A 223 2.39 24.71 10.18
CA ARG A 223 1.86 23.36 10.40
C ARG A 223 0.35 23.40 10.64
N LEU A 224 -0.36 22.47 10.02
CA LEU A 224 -1.77 22.17 10.29
C LEU A 224 -1.86 20.68 10.60
N ALA A 225 -2.60 20.31 11.65
CA ALA A 225 -2.71 18.92 12.06
C ALA A 225 -4.15 18.53 12.38
N LEU A 226 -4.47 17.27 12.15
CA LEU A 226 -5.70 16.63 12.56
C LEU A 226 -5.40 15.24 13.13
N ARG A 227 -6.17 14.86 14.13
CA ARG A 227 -6.15 13.54 14.75
C ARG A 227 -7.54 12.94 14.63
N LEU A 228 -7.62 11.69 14.17
CA LEU A 228 -8.86 10.93 14.14
C LEU A 228 -8.75 9.77 15.13
N GLU A 229 -9.58 9.79 16.16
CA GLU A 229 -9.56 8.80 17.25
C GLU A 229 -9.77 7.36 16.75
N PRO A 230 -9.30 6.34 17.48
CA PRO A 230 -9.17 4.99 16.93
C PRO A 230 -10.45 4.40 16.34
N ARG A 231 -11.60 4.60 17.01
CA ARG A 231 -12.90 4.13 16.52
C ARG A 231 -13.28 4.80 15.19
N ARG A 232 -13.05 6.11 15.07
CA ARG A 232 -13.33 6.88 13.86
C ARG A 232 -12.36 6.51 12.74
N TRP A 233 -11.07 6.33 13.06
CA TRP A 233 -10.08 5.86 12.08
C TRP A 233 -10.40 4.46 11.55
N GLN A 234 -10.82 3.56 12.43
CA GLN A 234 -11.23 2.21 12.06
C GLN A 234 -12.39 2.22 11.06
N ARG A 235 -13.40 3.07 11.27
CA ARG A 235 -14.52 3.25 10.32
C ARG A 235 -14.06 3.77 8.96
N VAL A 236 -13.08 4.69 8.93
CA VAL A 236 -12.49 5.17 7.67
C VAL A 236 -11.73 4.05 6.95
N LYS A 237 -10.99 3.21 7.69
CA LYS A 237 -10.32 2.03 7.12
C LYS A 237 -11.32 1.03 6.54
N GLU A 238 -12.44 0.79 7.22
CA GLU A 238 -13.53 -0.08 6.74
C GLU A 238 -14.19 0.49 5.47
N ALA A 239 -14.45 1.80 5.40
CA ALA A 239 -14.96 2.45 4.20
C ALA A 239 -13.98 2.30 3.02
N ALA A 240 -12.68 2.47 3.24
CA ALA A 240 -11.66 2.24 2.22
C ALA A 240 -11.67 0.77 1.73
N GLN A 241 -11.81 -0.19 2.65
CA GLN A 241 -11.85 -1.61 2.34
C GLN A 241 -13.06 -2.00 1.50
N GLN A 242 -14.23 -1.40 1.74
CA GLN A 242 -15.45 -1.67 0.97
C GLN A 242 -15.30 -1.32 -0.52
N ILE A 243 -14.58 -0.25 -0.84
CA ILE A 243 -14.21 0.10 -2.22
C ILE A 243 -12.86 -0.49 -2.65
N ARG A 244 -12.32 -1.47 -1.91
CA ARG A 244 -11.07 -2.18 -2.24
C ARG A 244 -9.88 -1.23 -2.39
N ALA A 245 -9.81 -0.17 -1.59
CA ALA A 245 -8.71 0.79 -1.56
C ALA A 245 -7.87 0.63 -0.29
N THR A 246 -6.58 0.97 -0.38
CA THR A 246 -5.73 1.07 0.81
C THR A 246 -6.00 2.40 1.53
N PRO A 247 -5.79 2.47 2.86
CA PRO A 247 -5.88 3.74 3.58
C PRO A 247 -4.96 4.82 3.00
N THR A 248 -3.77 4.45 2.54
CA THR A 248 -2.84 5.35 1.84
C THR A 248 -3.45 5.93 0.55
N ALA A 249 -4.07 5.10 -0.31
CA ALA A 249 -4.70 5.58 -1.53
C ALA A 249 -5.89 6.51 -1.25
N LEU A 250 -6.70 6.19 -0.23
CA LEU A 250 -7.80 7.05 0.21
C LEU A 250 -7.29 8.42 0.69
N LEU A 251 -6.30 8.44 1.57
CA LEU A 251 -5.75 9.69 2.10
C LEU A 251 -5.04 10.51 1.02
N LEU A 252 -4.33 9.87 0.09
CA LEU A 252 -3.73 10.54 -1.06
C LEU A 252 -4.80 11.20 -1.94
N ALA A 253 -5.90 10.50 -2.20
CA ALA A 253 -7.03 11.03 -2.97
C ALA A 253 -7.65 12.26 -2.30
N LEU A 254 -7.85 12.21 -0.99
CA LEU A 254 -8.40 13.31 -0.19
C LEU A 254 -7.47 14.52 -0.12
N CYS A 255 -6.18 14.30 0.16
CA CYS A 255 -5.20 15.38 0.25
C CYS A 255 -5.02 16.09 -1.09
N THR A 256 -4.89 15.32 -2.18
CA THR A 256 -4.76 15.90 -3.53
C THR A 256 -6.05 16.61 -3.94
N ALA A 257 -7.24 16.12 -3.55
CA ALA A 257 -8.50 16.82 -3.83
C ALA A 257 -8.54 18.19 -3.16
N ALA A 258 -8.19 18.24 -1.87
CA ALA A 258 -8.17 19.45 -1.08
C ALA A 258 -7.17 20.48 -1.62
N VAL A 259 -5.98 20.05 -2.04
CA VAL A 259 -4.97 20.94 -2.65
C VAL A 259 -5.38 21.41 -4.03
N GLN A 260 -5.96 20.53 -4.86
CA GLN A 260 -6.39 20.89 -6.21
C GLN A 260 -7.58 21.85 -6.19
N GLY A 261 -8.58 21.62 -5.33
CA GLY A 261 -9.86 22.33 -5.41
C GLY A 261 -10.39 22.33 -6.84
N ASP A 262 -10.88 23.47 -7.31
CA ASP A 262 -11.37 23.62 -8.69
C ASP A 262 -10.26 23.92 -9.72
N ALA A 263 -8.98 23.83 -9.32
CA ALA A 263 -7.88 24.15 -10.23
C ALA A 263 -7.76 23.11 -11.36
N PRO A 264 -7.62 23.54 -12.63
CA PRO A 264 -7.58 22.63 -13.75
C PRO A 264 -6.25 21.87 -13.84
N GLY A 265 -6.30 20.66 -14.39
CA GLY A 265 -5.13 19.86 -14.76
C GLY A 265 -4.50 19.05 -13.62
N PRO A 266 -3.60 18.12 -13.96
CA PRO A 266 -3.06 17.15 -13.00
C PRO A 266 -2.10 17.80 -12.00
N LEU A 267 -2.03 17.29 -10.78
CA LEU A 267 -1.13 17.77 -9.73
C LEU A 267 0.02 16.77 -9.54
N PRO A 268 1.27 17.12 -9.89
CA PRO A 268 2.40 16.27 -9.56
C PRO A 268 2.67 16.31 -8.05
N VAL A 269 2.82 15.13 -7.45
CA VAL A 269 3.12 14.92 -6.04
C VAL A 269 4.28 13.94 -5.94
N VAL A 270 5.26 14.21 -5.10
CA VAL A 270 6.26 13.20 -4.74
C VAL A 270 5.71 12.35 -3.61
N LEU A 271 5.61 11.03 -3.83
CA LEU A 271 5.28 10.08 -2.78
C LEU A 271 6.57 9.60 -2.13
N THR A 272 6.66 9.67 -0.80
CA THR A 272 7.74 8.99 -0.08
C THR A 272 7.35 7.54 0.16
N THR A 273 8.28 6.64 -0.09
CA THR A 273 8.14 5.21 0.16
C THR A 273 9.32 4.74 1.00
N TYR A 274 9.09 3.84 1.94
CA TYR A 274 10.16 3.24 2.74
C TYR A 274 10.32 1.80 2.30
N ASN A 275 11.30 1.54 1.43
CA ASN A 275 11.49 0.21 0.86
C ASN A 275 12.85 -0.35 1.22
N ARG A 276 12.89 -1.07 2.34
CA ARG A 276 14.05 -1.88 2.72
C ARG A 276 14.01 -3.17 1.93
N ARG A 277 14.74 -3.20 0.80
CA ARG A 277 14.85 -4.42 -0.01
C ARG A 277 15.39 -5.57 0.87
N PRO A 278 14.81 -6.78 0.80
CA PRO A 278 15.19 -7.91 1.66
C PRO A 278 16.52 -8.54 1.22
N VAL A 279 17.60 -7.76 1.23
CA VAL A 279 18.95 -8.22 0.84
C VAL A 279 19.65 -9.00 1.96
N HIS A 280 19.15 -8.89 3.19
CA HIS A 280 19.69 -9.55 4.38
C HIS A 280 18.62 -9.66 5.48
N PRO A 281 18.60 -10.73 6.32
CA PRO A 281 17.63 -10.87 7.40
C PRO A 281 17.58 -9.69 8.39
N ASP A 282 18.72 -9.08 8.69
CA ASP A 282 18.81 -7.93 9.60
C ASP A 282 18.54 -6.56 8.95
N VAL A 283 18.21 -6.48 7.66
CA VAL A 283 18.07 -5.17 6.97
C VAL A 283 17.03 -4.25 7.64
N ALA A 284 15.99 -4.83 8.25
CA ALA A 284 14.95 -4.09 8.98
C ALA A 284 15.47 -3.41 10.27
N ARG A 285 16.63 -3.82 10.79
CA ARG A 285 17.25 -3.29 12.02
C ARG A 285 18.37 -2.30 11.76
N VAL A 286 18.75 -2.09 10.50
CA VAL A 286 19.81 -1.16 10.12
C VAL A 286 19.31 0.29 10.21
N VAL A 287 20.12 1.19 10.76
CA VAL A 287 19.85 2.63 10.71
C VAL A 287 20.49 3.18 9.43
N GLY A 288 19.69 3.88 8.62
CA GLY A 288 20.15 4.52 7.39
C GLY A 288 19.01 5.18 6.63
N PRO A 289 19.31 5.96 5.58
CA PRO A 289 18.29 6.57 4.74
C PRO A 289 17.76 5.57 3.69
N PHE A 290 16.80 4.74 4.08
CA PHE A 290 16.12 3.77 3.19
C PHE A 290 14.91 4.36 2.45
N LEU A 291 14.65 5.65 2.67
CA LEU A 291 13.68 6.42 1.91
C LEU A 291 13.94 6.29 0.39
N SER A 292 12.88 6.00 -0.34
CA SER A 292 12.78 6.07 -1.80
C SER A 292 11.59 6.95 -2.17
N THR A 293 11.55 7.46 -3.39
CA THR A 293 10.44 8.29 -3.87
C THR A 293 9.80 7.73 -5.12
N SER A 294 8.55 8.08 -5.37
CA SER A 294 7.86 7.96 -6.65
C SER A 294 7.22 9.31 -7.01
N VAL A 295 6.95 9.57 -8.29
CA VAL A 295 6.15 10.73 -8.71
C VAL A 295 4.73 10.24 -8.99
N PHE A 296 3.76 10.81 -8.32
CA PHE A 296 2.34 10.55 -8.58
C PHE A 296 1.72 11.76 -9.25
N VAL A 297 1.11 11.56 -10.41
CA VAL A 297 0.43 12.62 -11.15
C VAL A 297 -1.05 12.52 -10.83
N ALA A 298 -1.50 13.29 -9.83
CA ALA A 298 -2.86 13.21 -9.33
C ALA A 298 -3.86 13.76 -10.38
N PRO A 299 -4.90 13.00 -10.74
CA PRO A 299 -5.89 13.46 -11.70
C PRO A 299 -6.72 14.63 -11.12
N PRO A 300 -7.28 15.51 -11.99
CA PRO A 300 -8.23 16.54 -11.55
C PRO A 300 -9.36 15.95 -10.71
N PRO A 301 -9.83 16.65 -9.66
CA PRO A 301 -10.99 16.21 -8.90
C PRO A 301 -12.25 16.25 -9.76
N ALA A 302 -12.92 15.11 -9.87
CA ALA A 302 -14.16 14.93 -10.58
C ALA A 302 -14.96 13.78 -9.95
N GLY A 303 -16.27 13.81 -10.13
CA GLY A 303 -17.16 12.75 -9.65
C GLY A 303 -17.25 12.65 -8.12
N THR A 304 -17.70 11.50 -7.69
CA THR A 304 -17.84 11.12 -6.28
C THR A 304 -16.48 10.82 -5.65
N LEU A 305 -16.43 10.87 -4.32
CA LEU A 305 -15.23 10.54 -3.57
C LEU A 305 -14.75 9.10 -3.86
N GLY A 306 -15.67 8.13 -3.97
CA GLY A 306 -15.37 6.75 -4.32
C GLY A 306 -14.71 6.62 -5.70
N GLU A 307 -15.27 7.29 -6.71
CA GLU A 307 -14.70 7.30 -8.07
C GLU A 307 -13.29 7.90 -8.09
N ARG A 308 -13.05 8.98 -7.33
CA ARG A 308 -11.70 9.55 -7.21
C ARG A 308 -10.74 8.59 -6.54
N VAL A 309 -11.14 7.94 -5.45
CA VAL A 309 -10.29 6.97 -4.76
C VAL A 309 -9.95 5.79 -5.69
N ASP A 310 -10.92 5.32 -6.48
CA ASP A 310 -10.70 4.27 -7.47
C ASP A 310 -9.70 4.68 -8.55
N LEU A 311 -9.78 5.92 -9.07
CA LEU A 311 -8.82 6.47 -10.02
C LEU A 311 -7.41 6.57 -9.41
N VAL A 312 -7.30 7.14 -8.20
CA VAL A 312 -6.04 7.29 -7.49
C VAL A 312 -5.41 5.93 -7.17
N ARG A 313 -6.22 4.97 -6.70
CA ARG A 313 -5.79 3.59 -6.45
C ARG A 313 -5.29 2.93 -7.73
N GLY A 314 -6.07 2.99 -8.82
CA GLY A 314 -5.69 2.39 -10.09
C GLY A 314 -4.39 2.97 -10.62
N ARG A 315 -4.21 4.29 -10.50
CA ARG A 315 -2.97 4.95 -10.90
C ARG A 315 -1.78 4.55 -10.02
N LEU A 316 -1.96 4.57 -8.71
CA LEU A 316 -0.91 4.19 -7.77
C LEU A 316 -0.45 2.74 -7.99
N TRP A 317 -1.39 1.84 -8.32
CA TRP A 317 -1.06 0.45 -8.65
C TRP A 317 -0.16 0.35 -9.88
N GLN A 318 -0.49 1.07 -10.96
CA GLN A 318 0.35 1.13 -12.16
C GLN A 318 1.74 1.72 -11.84
N ASP A 319 1.80 2.83 -11.12
CA ASP A 319 3.06 3.47 -10.73
C ASP A 319 3.95 2.49 -9.92
N LEU A 320 3.35 1.65 -9.07
CA LEU A 320 4.06 0.64 -8.25
C LEU A 320 4.64 -0.51 -9.07
N GLU A 321 4.03 -0.90 -10.20
CA GLU A 321 4.61 -1.89 -11.13
C GLU A 321 5.94 -1.39 -11.73
N HIS A 322 6.16 -0.08 -11.74
CA HIS A 322 7.38 0.57 -12.21
C HIS A 322 8.25 1.18 -11.09
N ALA A 323 8.08 0.73 -9.84
CA ALA A 323 8.82 1.19 -8.65
C ALA A 323 10.34 0.90 -8.67
N ALA A 324 10.84 0.21 -9.71
CA ALA A 324 12.27 0.05 -9.95
C ALA A 324 12.97 1.38 -10.32
N VAL A 325 12.20 2.38 -10.80
CA VAL A 325 12.66 3.74 -11.08
C VAL A 325 12.19 4.65 -9.93
N SER A 326 13.11 5.32 -9.25
CA SER A 326 12.74 6.33 -8.25
C SER A 326 12.16 7.58 -8.91
N GLY A 327 11.40 8.35 -8.14
CA GLY A 327 10.90 9.66 -8.57
C GLY A 327 12.03 10.62 -8.95
N VAL A 328 13.15 10.58 -8.22
CA VAL A 328 14.35 11.36 -8.55
C VAL A 328 14.88 10.99 -9.94
N ARG A 329 15.02 9.69 -10.23
CA ARG A 329 15.48 9.20 -11.53
C ARG A 329 14.52 9.58 -12.64
N ALA A 330 13.20 9.41 -12.43
CA ALA A 330 12.18 9.78 -13.41
C ALA A 330 12.23 11.28 -13.76
N LEU A 331 12.35 12.16 -12.76
CA LEU A 331 12.45 13.60 -12.96
C LEU A 331 13.75 14.00 -13.67
N ARG A 332 14.89 13.39 -13.30
CA ARG A 332 16.17 13.62 -13.97
C ARG A 332 16.14 13.19 -15.43
N GLU A 333 15.53 12.05 -15.73
CA GLU A 333 15.46 11.53 -17.08
C GLU A 333 14.61 12.44 -17.98
N ARG A 334 13.49 12.95 -17.47
CA ARG A 334 12.70 13.98 -18.16
C ARG A 334 13.50 15.27 -18.41
N ALA A 335 14.25 15.75 -17.41
CA ALA A 335 15.04 16.97 -17.54
C ALA A 335 16.13 16.86 -18.63
N ARG A 336 16.63 15.65 -18.93
CA ARG A 336 17.56 15.40 -20.03
C ARG A 336 16.90 15.52 -21.40
N THR A 337 15.64 15.10 -21.52
CA THR A 337 14.92 15.03 -22.80
C THR A 337 14.18 16.32 -23.17
N GLU A 338 14.02 17.28 -22.25
CA GLU A 338 13.40 18.60 -22.49
C GLU A 338 14.38 19.77 -22.22
N PRO A 339 15.28 20.12 -23.17
CA PRO A 339 16.27 21.18 -22.99
C PRO A 339 15.60 22.56 -22.75
N GLY A 340 16.01 23.25 -21.68
CA GLY A 340 15.53 24.60 -21.33
C GLY A 340 14.62 24.66 -20.10
N ARG A 341 14.07 23.53 -19.66
CA ARG A 341 13.38 23.39 -18.37
C ARG A 341 14.36 22.88 -17.32
N ARG A 342 15.06 23.80 -16.63
CA ARG A 342 15.86 23.44 -15.44
C ARG A 342 14.99 22.62 -14.47
N GLY A 343 15.57 21.63 -13.80
CA GLY A 343 14.85 20.70 -12.91
C GLY A 343 13.98 21.43 -11.89
N LEU A 344 12.70 21.57 -12.21
CA LEU A 344 11.71 22.17 -11.33
C LEU A 344 11.38 21.15 -10.24
N ALA A 345 11.53 21.56 -8.98
CA ALA A 345 11.14 20.74 -7.85
C ALA A 345 9.63 20.51 -7.89
N VAL A 346 9.20 19.29 -7.58
CA VAL A 346 7.78 19.01 -7.36
C VAL A 346 7.40 19.66 -6.03
N PRO A 347 6.47 20.64 -6.01
CA PRO A 347 6.26 21.49 -4.83
C PRO A 347 5.48 20.79 -3.71
N MET A 348 4.86 19.64 -3.99
CA MET A 348 4.09 18.88 -3.02
C MET A 348 4.68 17.49 -2.78
N VAL A 349 4.80 17.11 -1.51
CA VAL A 349 5.18 15.77 -1.05
C VAL A 349 4.01 15.14 -0.28
N PHE A 350 3.83 13.84 -0.44
CA PHE A 350 2.94 13.03 0.39
C PHE A 350 3.74 11.92 1.05
N THR A 351 3.76 11.94 2.38
CA THR A 351 4.58 11.08 3.23
C THR A 351 3.71 10.09 4.00
N SER A 352 3.71 8.82 3.59
CA SER A 352 2.93 7.77 4.27
C SER A 352 3.81 6.90 5.17
N LEU A 353 3.55 6.99 6.48
CA LEU A 353 4.18 6.15 7.51
C LEU A 353 3.20 5.09 8.07
N LEU A 354 2.03 4.94 7.45
CA LEU A 354 1.04 3.93 7.81
C LEU A 354 1.66 2.52 7.74
N GLY A 355 1.45 1.72 8.78
CA GLY A 355 2.00 0.36 8.90
C GLY A 355 3.53 0.27 9.05
N SER A 356 4.27 1.37 8.91
CA SER A 356 5.75 1.39 8.95
C SER A 356 6.31 1.62 10.35
N LEU A 357 5.54 2.24 11.24
CA LEU A 357 5.92 2.55 12.63
C LEU A 357 5.24 1.65 13.67
N SER A 358 4.21 0.92 13.25
CA SER A 358 3.33 0.12 14.13
C SER A 358 4.03 -1.06 14.82
N THR A 359 5.22 -1.45 14.36
CA THR A 359 5.94 -2.65 14.79
C THR A 359 7.15 -2.37 15.67
N LEU A 360 7.50 -1.11 15.92
CA LEU A 360 8.74 -0.78 16.61
C LEU A 360 8.53 -0.34 18.08
N ALA A 361 7.33 0.10 18.46
CA ALA A 361 7.00 0.27 19.88
C ALA A 361 6.58 -1.08 20.46
N GLU A 362 7.46 -1.73 21.23
CA GLU A 362 7.04 -2.79 22.14
C GLU A 362 5.94 -2.23 23.07
N PRO A 363 4.73 -2.81 23.11
CA PRO A 363 3.72 -2.39 24.05
C PRO A 363 4.18 -2.78 25.46
N GLY A 364 4.52 -1.80 26.30
CA GLY A 364 4.88 -2.09 27.69
C GLY A 364 5.26 -0.90 28.55
N ASP A 365 5.93 0.11 28.00
CA ASP A 365 6.44 1.25 28.79
C ASP A 365 5.81 2.60 28.37
N PRO A 366 4.88 3.16 29.18
CA PRO A 366 4.27 4.46 28.91
C PRO A 366 5.24 5.64 29.04
N ASP A 367 6.43 5.45 29.63
CA ASP A 367 7.45 6.47 29.80
C ASP A 367 8.53 6.43 28.69
N HIS A 368 8.38 5.53 27.72
CA HIS A 368 9.26 5.43 26.57
C HIS A 368 9.26 6.74 25.76
N TRP A 369 10.42 7.31 25.43
CA TRP A 369 10.49 8.62 24.76
C TRP A 369 9.74 8.67 23.42
N ALA A 370 9.77 7.59 22.64
CA ALA A 370 8.97 7.50 21.41
C ALA A 370 7.45 7.64 21.65
N THR A 371 6.93 7.18 22.80
CA THR A 371 5.51 7.31 23.18
C THR A 371 5.17 8.70 23.75
N ARG A 372 6.19 9.54 24.04
CA ARG A 372 6.05 10.91 24.56
C ARG A 372 6.32 12.03 23.53
N ILE A 373 6.57 11.69 22.26
CA ILE A 373 6.79 12.68 21.20
C ILE A 373 5.60 13.63 21.07
N ASP A 374 5.86 14.92 21.27
CA ASP A 374 4.97 16.04 21.05
C ASP A 374 4.83 16.30 19.55
N GLN A 375 3.67 15.97 19.00
CA GLN A 375 3.41 16.04 17.56
C GLN A 375 3.23 17.48 17.05
N ASP A 376 2.85 18.41 17.92
CA ASP A 376 2.66 19.81 17.52
C ASP A 376 4.00 20.54 17.47
N ALA A 377 4.97 20.09 18.28
CA ALA A 377 6.33 20.61 18.31
C ALA A 377 7.32 19.86 17.40
N SER A 378 6.95 18.70 16.86
CA SER A 378 7.78 17.91 15.94
C SER A 378 7.45 18.21 14.47
N ALA A 379 8.44 18.14 13.58
CA ALA A 379 8.25 18.39 12.14
C ALA A 379 9.29 17.66 11.28
N THR A 380 8.91 17.32 10.05
CA THR A 380 9.84 17.02 8.97
C THR A 380 9.98 18.27 8.11
N LEU A 381 11.22 18.69 7.87
CA LEU A 381 11.54 19.87 7.07
C LEU A 381 12.18 19.38 5.78
N THR A 382 11.44 19.44 4.66
CA THR A 382 11.94 18.98 3.37
C THR A 382 12.34 20.14 2.47
N SER A 383 13.62 20.15 2.05
CA SER A 383 14.15 21.23 1.22
C SER A 383 13.48 21.26 -0.16
N GLY A 384 13.09 22.46 -0.62
CA GLY A 384 12.47 22.66 -1.94
C GLY A 384 11.00 22.24 -2.04
N VAL A 385 10.36 21.88 -0.91
CA VAL A 385 8.96 21.49 -0.83
C VAL A 385 8.15 22.64 -0.26
N GLN A 386 7.02 22.96 -0.90
CA GLN A 386 6.11 24.02 -0.47
C GLN A 386 5.02 23.48 0.46
N LEU A 387 4.62 22.22 0.28
CA LEU A 387 3.62 21.52 1.09
C LEU A 387 3.98 20.03 1.21
N GLU A 388 4.10 19.52 2.42
CA GLU A 388 4.26 18.11 2.74
C GLU A 388 3.06 17.62 3.55
N SER A 389 2.37 16.60 3.04
CA SER A 389 1.28 15.93 3.73
C SER A 389 1.78 14.65 4.37
N CYS A 390 1.93 14.62 5.70
CA CYS A 390 2.40 13.47 6.44
C CYS A 390 1.22 12.70 7.07
N VAL A 391 1.17 11.38 6.90
CA VAL A 391 0.14 10.50 7.48
C VAL A 391 0.76 9.35 8.26
N GLN A 392 0.30 9.15 9.50
CA GLN A 392 0.82 8.15 10.43
C GLN A 392 -0.32 7.51 11.24
N GLU A 393 -0.14 6.29 11.72
CA GLU A 393 -1.06 5.63 12.65
C GLU A 393 -0.34 5.34 13.96
N ARG A 394 -0.95 5.77 15.07
CA ARG A 394 -0.38 5.64 16.41
C ARG A 394 -1.49 5.38 17.43
N ASP A 395 -1.29 4.35 18.25
CA ASP A 395 -2.28 3.89 19.23
C ASP A 395 -3.67 3.68 18.61
N GLY A 396 -3.69 3.19 17.37
CA GLY A 396 -4.89 2.98 16.56
C GLY A 396 -5.55 4.25 16.01
N ALA A 397 -5.02 5.45 16.28
CA ALA A 397 -5.52 6.72 15.76
C ALA A 397 -4.74 7.18 14.51
N LEU A 398 -5.42 7.85 13.58
CA LEU A 398 -4.78 8.54 12.47
C LEU A 398 -4.24 9.88 12.94
N LEU A 399 -2.99 10.16 12.59
CA LEU A 399 -2.38 11.48 12.67
C LEU A 399 -2.08 11.94 11.24
N LEU A 400 -2.62 13.09 10.85
CA LEU A 400 -2.34 13.72 9.56
C LEU A 400 -1.91 15.16 9.78
N SER A 401 -0.77 15.56 9.21
CA SER A 401 -0.29 16.93 9.22
C SER A 401 0.04 17.45 7.83
N TRP A 402 -0.14 18.75 7.63
CA TRP A 402 0.41 19.52 6.54
C TRP A 402 1.48 20.44 7.08
N ASP A 403 2.72 20.20 6.68
CA ASP A 403 3.86 21.07 6.90
C ASP A 403 4.05 21.89 5.61
N PHE A 404 3.99 23.23 5.70
CA PHE A 404 3.98 24.09 4.52
C PHE A 404 4.88 25.31 4.70
N ALA A 405 5.21 25.98 3.60
CA ALA A 405 5.99 27.21 3.57
C ALA A 405 5.07 28.44 3.40
N PRO A 406 4.77 29.20 4.47
CA PRO A 406 3.98 30.44 4.39
C PRO A 406 4.59 31.51 3.47
N THR A 407 5.90 31.43 3.21
CA THR A 407 6.61 32.29 2.26
C THR A 407 6.30 31.97 0.80
N ALA A 408 5.71 30.80 0.50
CA ALA A 408 5.37 30.35 -0.86
C ALA A 408 3.86 30.13 -1.07
N LEU A 409 3.13 29.74 -0.01
CA LEU A 409 1.70 29.44 -0.06
C LEU A 409 0.88 30.47 0.72
N ASP A 410 -0.31 30.76 0.20
CA ASP A 410 -1.28 31.58 0.91
C ASP A 410 -1.78 30.82 2.15
N THR A 411 -1.53 31.38 3.33
CA THR A 411 -1.86 30.72 4.60
C THR A 411 -3.36 30.52 4.78
N ALA A 412 -4.19 31.46 4.32
CA ALA A 412 -5.64 31.37 4.46
C ALA A 412 -6.21 30.30 3.52
N ARG A 413 -5.77 30.24 2.26
CA ARG A 413 -6.15 29.19 1.30
C ARG A 413 -5.68 27.82 1.75
N THR A 414 -4.44 27.72 2.25
CA THR A 414 -3.90 26.47 2.77
C THR A 414 -4.73 25.94 3.94
N ARG A 415 -5.11 26.83 4.88
CA ARG A 415 -6.01 26.47 5.98
C ARG A 415 -7.40 26.04 5.48
N ALA A 416 -7.99 26.76 4.54
CA ALA A 416 -9.30 26.40 3.99
C ALA A 416 -9.29 25.04 3.27
N ALA A 417 -8.22 24.74 2.52
CA ALA A 417 -8.01 23.43 1.90
C ALA A 417 -7.86 22.33 2.97
N PHE A 418 -7.09 22.57 4.02
CA PHE A 418 -6.94 21.62 5.13
C PHE A 418 -8.27 21.36 5.86
N GLU A 419 -9.10 22.38 6.08
CA GLU A 419 -10.43 22.21 6.68
C GLU A 419 -11.39 21.46 5.74
N THR A 420 -11.23 21.60 4.43
CA THR A 420 -11.97 20.77 3.45
C THR A 420 -11.58 19.30 3.56
N LEU A 421 -10.28 19.01 3.66
CA LEU A 421 -9.75 17.67 3.93
C LEU A 421 -10.30 17.11 5.25
N ARG A 422 -10.25 17.90 6.34
CA ARG A 422 -10.80 17.53 7.65
C ARG A 422 -12.28 17.16 7.54
N GLY A 423 -13.09 18.01 6.90
CA GLY A 423 -14.52 17.77 6.73
C GLY A 423 -14.81 16.50 5.93
N LEU A 424 -14.04 16.22 4.87
CA LEU A 424 -14.17 14.96 4.11
C LEU A 424 -13.85 13.73 4.97
N LEU A 425 -12.77 13.79 5.77
CA LEU A 425 -12.37 12.70 6.65
C LEU A 425 -13.37 12.47 7.80
N GLU A 426 -13.86 13.54 8.41
CA GLU A 426 -14.84 13.47 9.49
C GLU A 426 -16.16 12.91 8.99
N ARG A 427 -16.63 13.32 7.79
CA ARG A 427 -17.80 12.71 7.16
C ARG A 427 -17.62 11.22 6.91
N LEU A 428 -16.49 10.80 6.33
CA LEU A 428 -16.18 9.37 6.16
C LEU A 428 -16.17 8.62 7.50
N ALA A 429 -15.65 9.24 8.56
CA ALA A 429 -15.62 8.65 9.88
C ALA A 429 -17.01 8.53 10.53
N ASP A 430 -17.93 9.45 10.23
CA ASP A 430 -19.25 9.54 10.85
C ASP A 430 -20.30 8.74 10.08
N GLU A 431 -20.22 8.74 8.75
CA GLU A 431 -21.17 8.09 7.84
C GLU A 431 -20.68 6.72 7.36
N GLY A 432 -19.36 6.51 7.22
CA GLY A 432 -18.79 5.28 6.64
C GLY A 432 -18.86 5.26 5.11
N ALA A 433 -19.12 4.08 4.52
CA ALA A 433 -19.26 3.89 3.07
C ALA A 433 -20.16 4.92 2.35
N PRO A 434 -21.33 5.30 2.89
CA PRO A 434 -22.23 6.25 2.23
C PRO A 434 -21.56 7.56 1.82
N ALA A 435 -20.61 8.07 2.62
CA ALA A 435 -19.88 9.30 2.31
C ALA A 435 -19.06 9.20 1.02
N LEU A 436 -18.73 7.99 0.54
CA LEU A 436 -18.02 7.78 -0.72
C LEU A 436 -18.85 8.17 -1.95
N THR A 437 -20.18 8.24 -1.83
CA THR A 437 -21.07 8.67 -2.92
C THR A 437 -21.19 10.20 -3.02
N THR A 438 -20.65 10.93 -2.05
CA THR A 438 -20.71 12.39 -2.04
C THR A 438 -19.76 12.99 -3.08
N PRO A 439 -20.07 14.16 -3.66
CA PRO A 439 -19.16 14.87 -4.55
C PRO A 439 -17.81 15.11 -3.87
N THR A 440 -16.73 14.86 -4.61
CA THR A 440 -15.35 15.05 -4.11
C THR A 440 -15.10 16.46 -3.58
N LEU A 441 -15.72 17.46 -4.21
CA LEU A 441 -15.68 18.86 -3.79
C LEU A 441 -17.11 19.35 -3.53
N THR A 442 -17.35 19.93 -2.34
CA THR A 442 -18.57 20.70 -2.07
C THR A 442 -18.42 22.08 -2.69
N ALA A 443 -18.94 22.26 -3.90
CA ALA A 443 -18.86 23.51 -4.65
C ALA A 443 -19.76 24.61 -4.05
N THR A 444 -19.22 25.81 -3.83
CA THR A 444 -19.97 27.04 -4.10
C THR A 444 -20.24 27.11 -5.59
N ALA A 445 -21.52 27.13 -5.97
CA ALA A 445 -22.05 26.83 -7.29
C ALA A 445 -21.71 27.83 -8.42
N ALA A 446 -21.56 27.31 -9.64
CA ALA A 446 -22.41 27.64 -10.80
C ALA A 446 -22.12 26.65 -11.98
N PRO A 447 -23.10 26.39 -12.86
CA PRO A 447 -23.17 25.15 -13.65
C PRO A 447 -22.44 25.26 -14.99
N ALA A 448 -21.75 24.19 -15.38
CA ALA A 448 -21.33 23.97 -16.75
C ALA A 448 -22.08 22.74 -17.29
N THR A 449 -23.03 23.04 -18.17
CA THR A 449 -23.67 22.22 -19.20
C THR A 449 -23.28 20.73 -19.27
N ALA A 450 -24.29 19.88 -19.07
CA ALA A 450 -24.26 18.46 -19.31
C ALA A 450 -23.73 18.10 -20.71
N ALA A 451 -22.67 17.30 -20.74
CA ALA A 451 -22.42 16.31 -21.79
C ALA A 451 -22.95 14.96 -21.27
N PRO A 452 -23.43 14.07 -22.16
CA PRO A 452 -24.58 13.22 -21.87
C PRO A 452 -24.27 12.20 -20.78
N ALA A 453 -25.24 12.04 -19.89
CA ALA A 453 -25.40 10.81 -19.14
C ALA A 453 -25.36 9.64 -20.13
N VAL A 454 -24.44 8.71 -19.92
CA VAL A 454 -24.68 7.34 -20.39
C VAL A 454 -25.81 6.83 -19.51
N SER A 455 -27.03 7.13 -19.94
CA SER A 455 -28.22 6.51 -19.43
C SER A 455 -28.03 5.01 -19.54
N GLY A 456 -28.07 4.33 -18.41
CA GLY A 456 -28.51 2.95 -18.39
C GLY A 456 -29.83 2.81 -19.15
N HIS A 457 -30.06 1.58 -19.60
CA HIS A 457 -31.23 1.00 -20.27
C HIS A 457 -30.93 0.55 -21.69
N GLY A 458 -30.57 -0.74 -21.79
CA GLY A 458 -30.41 -1.48 -23.03
C GLY A 458 -29.48 -2.67 -22.86
N ASP A 459 -29.82 -3.62 -21.98
CA ASP A 459 -29.37 -5.00 -22.18
C ASP A 459 -30.09 -5.50 -23.43
N ASP A 460 -29.40 -5.42 -24.56
CA ASP A 460 -29.87 -5.88 -25.86
C ASP A 460 -29.66 -7.39 -26.04
N GLY A 461 -29.25 -8.12 -24.98
CA GLY A 461 -28.96 -9.55 -25.01
C GLY A 461 -27.81 -9.91 -25.95
N ARG A 462 -27.02 -8.91 -26.39
CA ARG A 462 -25.95 -9.10 -27.35
C ARG A 462 -24.76 -9.79 -26.70
N PRO A 463 -24.15 -10.78 -27.38
CA PRO A 463 -22.95 -11.44 -26.90
C PRO A 463 -21.81 -10.45 -26.64
N VAL A 464 -21.13 -10.63 -25.50
CA VAL A 464 -19.98 -9.82 -25.07
C VAL A 464 -18.73 -10.70 -25.06
N PRO A 465 -17.59 -10.26 -25.61
CA PRO A 465 -16.37 -11.06 -25.57
C PRO A 465 -15.91 -11.38 -24.14
N LEU A 466 -15.39 -12.59 -23.95
CA LEU A 466 -14.77 -13.00 -22.69
C LEU A 466 -13.49 -12.21 -22.41
N THR A 467 -13.17 -12.02 -21.13
CA THR A 467 -11.85 -11.56 -20.71
C THR A 467 -10.75 -12.58 -21.05
N GLU A 468 -9.48 -12.19 -20.99
CA GLU A 468 -8.35 -13.11 -21.23
C GLU A 468 -8.35 -14.30 -20.26
N VAL A 469 -8.68 -14.06 -18.98
CA VAL A 469 -8.76 -15.12 -17.95
C VAL A 469 -9.93 -16.07 -18.21
N GLN A 470 -11.11 -15.55 -18.55
CA GLN A 470 -12.25 -16.38 -18.92
C GLN A 470 -11.99 -17.17 -20.21
N SER A 471 -11.30 -16.56 -21.18
CA SER A 471 -10.87 -17.22 -22.42
C SER A 471 -9.91 -18.37 -22.12
N ALA A 472 -8.98 -18.21 -21.16
CA ALA A 472 -8.11 -19.29 -20.73
C ALA A 472 -8.88 -20.47 -20.12
N TYR A 473 -9.89 -20.20 -19.28
CA TYR A 473 -10.78 -21.26 -18.75
C TYR A 473 -11.65 -21.90 -19.82
N LEU A 474 -12.11 -21.13 -20.81
CA LEU A 474 -12.87 -21.65 -21.95
C LEU A 474 -12.00 -22.54 -22.84
N VAL A 475 -10.75 -22.16 -23.11
CA VAL A 475 -9.80 -22.96 -23.89
C VAL A 475 -9.55 -24.31 -23.23
N GLY A 476 -9.38 -24.36 -21.91
CA GLY A 476 -9.26 -25.63 -21.16
C GLY A 476 -10.52 -26.51 -21.17
N ARG A 477 -11.65 -25.94 -21.59
CA ARG A 477 -12.97 -26.59 -21.62
C ARG A 477 -13.41 -27.03 -23.02
N ILE A 478 -13.04 -26.28 -24.07
CA ILE A 478 -13.32 -26.58 -25.48
C ILE A 478 -12.16 -27.37 -26.11
N GLY A 479 -10.93 -27.00 -25.80
CA GLY A 479 -9.74 -27.68 -26.31
C GLY A 479 -9.62 -29.02 -25.61
N GLY A 480 -9.80 -30.11 -26.36
CA GLY A 480 -9.70 -31.50 -25.92
C GLY A 480 -8.32 -31.91 -25.40
N LEU A 481 -7.84 -31.23 -24.36
CA LEU A 481 -7.01 -31.83 -23.32
C LEU A 481 -7.93 -32.82 -22.62
N ASP A 482 -7.61 -34.11 -22.65
CA ASP A 482 -8.45 -35.28 -22.33
C ASP A 482 -9.04 -35.36 -20.89
N GLY A 483 -9.64 -34.28 -20.39
CA GLY A 483 -10.20 -34.18 -19.05
C GLY A 483 -11.36 -33.20 -18.87
N GLY A 484 -11.85 -32.53 -19.93
CA GLY A 484 -13.04 -31.66 -19.85
C GLY A 484 -13.01 -30.71 -18.65
N ALA A 485 -11.84 -30.10 -18.40
CA ALA A 485 -11.47 -29.53 -17.11
C ALA A 485 -12.23 -28.22 -16.84
N GLN A 486 -13.44 -28.34 -16.29
CA GLN A 486 -14.20 -27.21 -15.79
C GLN A 486 -13.55 -26.69 -14.51
N THR A 487 -13.01 -25.48 -14.55
CA THR A 487 -12.53 -24.76 -13.36
C THR A 487 -13.74 -24.35 -12.53
N ARG A 488 -13.97 -25.05 -11.42
CA ARG A 488 -15.13 -24.85 -10.55
C ARG A 488 -14.69 -24.81 -9.10
N VAL A 489 -15.38 -24.00 -8.32
CA VAL A 489 -15.16 -23.87 -6.88
C VAL A 489 -16.29 -24.60 -6.16
N TYR A 490 -15.93 -25.59 -5.34
CA TYR A 490 -16.85 -26.26 -4.44
C TYR A 490 -16.50 -25.91 -2.99
N GLN A 491 -17.48 -25.45 -2.21
CA GLN A 491 -17.31 -25.13 -0.80
C GLN A 491 -18.50 -25.58 0.04
N GLU A 492 -18.23 -25.99 1.27
CA GLU A 492 -19.23 -26.34 2.28
C GLU A 492 -19.19 -25.29 3.40
N PHE A 493 -20.38 -24.86 3.84
CA PHE A 493 -20.54 -23.98 5.00
C PHE A 493 -21.37 -24.71 6.06
N LEU A 494 -20.86 -24.81 7.27
CA LEU A 494 -21.59 -25.35 8.42
C LEU A 494 -22.34 -24.20 9.08
N LEU A 495 -23.67 -24.29 9.07
CA LEU A 495 -24.56 -23.22 9.50
C LEU A 495 -25.37 -23.69 10.71
N GLU A 496 -24.98 -23.23 11.90
CA GLU A 496 -25.68 -23.56 13.15
C GLU A 496 -26.97 -22.74 13.26
N ARG A 497 -28.15 -23.38 13.29
CA ARG A 497 -29.46 -22.71 13.49
C ARG A 497 -29.88 -21.68 12.41
N HIS A 498 -29.61 -21.97 11.13
CA HIS A 498 -29.95 -21.05 10.03
C HIS A 498 -31.25 -21.42 9.29
N ASP A 499 -32.03 -20.40 8.91
CA ASP A 499 -33.25 -20.52 8.09
C ASP A 499 -32.89 -20.67 6.60
N THR A 500 -33.09 -21.86 6.05
CA THR A 500 -32.83 -22.17 4.63
C THR A 500 -33.73 -21.36 3.69
N ASP A 501 -34.96 -21.02 4.09
CA ASP A 501 -35.83 -20.16 3.29
C ASP A 501 -35.28 -18.74 3.20
N ARG A 502 -34.64 -18.27 4.27
CA ARG A 502 -34.01 -16.94 4.30
C ARG A 502 -32.73 -16.91 3.48
N LEU A 503 -31.94 -17.98 3.49
CA LEU A 503 -30.79 -18.16 2.58
C LEU A 503 -31.23 -18.18 1.12
N GLU A 504 -32.32 -18.88 0.79
CA GLU A 504 -32.86 -18.91 -0.57
C GLU A 504 -33.33 -17.54 -1.04
N ARG A 505 -34.03 -16.78 -0.18
CA ARG A 505 -34.41 -15.38 -0.48
C ARG A 505 -33.20 -14.49 -0.71
N ALA A 506 -32.19 -14.59 0.16
CA ALA A 506 -30.95 -13.83 0.04
C ALA A 506 -30.18 -14.19 -1.26
N TRP A 507 -30.12 -15.48 -1.62
CA TRP A 507 -29.49 -15.91 -2.87
C TRP A 507 -30.21 -15.34 -4.09
N ASN A 508 -31.55 -15.38 -4.12
CA ASN A 508 -32.31 -14.80 -5.23
C ASN A 508 -32.17 -13.27 -5.32
N ARG A 509 -31.97 -12.58 -4.19
CA ARG A 509 -31.59 -11.15 -4.18
C ARG A 509 -30.23 -10.93 -4.85
N LEU A 510 -29.24 -11.80 -4.59
CA LEU A 510 -27.95 -11.75 -5.28
C LEU A 510 -28.09 -12.06 -6.76
N VAL A 511 -28.88 -13.06 -7.14
CA VAL A 511 -29.14 -13.40 -8.54
C VAL A 511 -29.79 -12.22 -9.26
N ALA A 512 -30.67 -11.45 -8.61
CA ALA A 512 -31.27 -10.23 -9.16
C ALA A 512 -30.27 -9.07 -9.27
N HIS A 513 -29.40 -8.92 -8.27
CA HIS A 513 -28.43 -7.83 -8.22
C HIS A 513 -27.24 -8.03 -9.18
N HIS A 514 -26.69 -9.24 -9.26
CA HIS A 514 -25.47 -9.57 -10.00
C HIS A 514 -25.77 -10.18 -11.37
N PRO A 515 -25.58 -9.46 -12.48
CA PRO A 515 -25.92 -9.98 -13.81
C PRO A 515 -25.09 -11.20 -14.22
N MET A 516 -23.86 -11.35 -13.69
CA MET A 516 -23.03 -12.53 -13.95
C MET A 516 -23.60 -13.84 -13.40
N LEU A 517 -24.46 -13.80 -12.37
CA LEU A 517 -25.20 -14.98 -11.92
C LEU A 517 -26.30 -15.39 -12.92
N ARG A 518 -26.61 -14.54 -13.89
CA ARG A 518 -27.54 -14.82 -15.00
C ARG A 518 -26.82 -14.96 -16.34
N ALA A 519 -25.49 -15.00 -16.33
CA ALA A 519 -24.69 -15.15 -17.53
C ALA A 519 -24.65 -16.61 -18.01
N ALA A 520 -24.64 -16.78 -19.33
CA ALA A 520 -24.29 -18.01 -20.02
C ALA A 520 -23.05 -17.74 -20.88
N VAL A 521 -22.07 -18.64 -20.82
CA VAL A 521 -20.85 -18.55 -21.62
C VAL A 521 -20.93 -19.52 -22.79
N HIS A 522 -20.62 -19.03 -23.99
CA HIS A 522 -20.72 -19.75 -25.25
C HIS A 522 -19.35 -20.26 -25.71
N ASP A 523 -19.38 -21.21 -26.64
CA ASP A 523 -18.17 -21.83 -27.21
C ASP A 523 -17.39 -20.91 -28.16
N ASP A 524 -18.03 -19.86 -28.68
CA ASP A 524 -17.43 -18.86 -29.55
C ASP A 524 -16.57 -17.81 -28.81
N GLY A 525 -16.40 -17.94 -27.49
CA GLY A 525 -15.63 -16.98 -26.70
C GLY A 525 -16.42 -15.75 -26.29
N THR A 526 -17.74 -15.83 -26.28
CA THR A 526 -18.62 -14.77 -25.78
C THR A 526 -19.44 -15.21 -24.57
N LEU A 527 -20.04 -14.24 -23.88
CA LEU A 527 -21.06 -14.46 -22.86
C LEU A 527 -22.30 -13.63 -23.17
N THR A 528 -23.46 -14.13 -22.76
CA THR A 528 -24.73 -13.40 -22.77
C THR A 528 -25.30 -13.35 -21.37
N VAL A 529 -25.84 -12.21 -20.96
CA VAL A 529 -26.53 -12.05 -19.68
C VAL A 529 -28.03 -12.09 -19.94
N ALA A 530 -28.75 -12.92 -19.18
CA ALA A 530 -30.20 -12.91 -19.24
C ALA A 530 -30.78 -11.77 -18.39
N PRO A 531 -31.90 -11.15 -18.82
CA PRO A 531 -32.62 -10.21 -17.99
C PRO A 531 -33.07 -10.89 -16.69
N HIS A 532 -33.21 -10.12 -15.62
CA HIS A 532 -33.79 -10.64 -14.40
C HIS A 532 -35.28 -10.90 -14.62
N ASP A 533 -35.69 -12.15 -14.40
CA ASP A 533 -37.09 -12.55 -14.34
C ASP A 533 -37.46 -12.82 -12.86
N PRO A 534 -38.36 -12.03 -12.25
CA PRO A 534 -38.81 -12.23 -10.87
C PRO A 534 -39.51 -13.57 -10.64
N ASP A 535 -40.04 -14.22 -11.69
CA ASP A 535 -40.71 -15.50 -11.61
C ASP A 535 -39.72 -16.69 -11.76
N ASP A 536 -38.50 -16.44 -12.26
CA ASP A 536 -37.41 -17.42 -12.37
C ASP A 536 -36.60 -17.49 -11.06
N VAL A 537 -37.24 -18.03 -10.03
CA VAL A 537 -36.67 -18.14 -8.67
C VAL A 537 -35.84 -19.40 -8.54
N TYR A 538 -34.56 -19.23 -8.18
CA TYR A 538 -33.67 -20.34 -7.84
C TYR A 538 -34.11 -21.00 -6.52
N ARG A 539 -34.27 -22.33 -6.54
CA ARG A 539 -34.61 -23.13 -5.35
C ARG A 539 -33.40 -23.90 -4.86
N ILE A 540 -33.02 -23.69 -3.60
CA ILE A 540 -31.95 -24.45 -2.97
C ILE A 540 -32.47 -25.86 -2.74
N THR A 541 -31.79 -26.87 -3.31
CA THR A 541 -32.19 -28.27 -3.11
C THR A 541 -31.95 -28.65 -1.65
N ARG A 542 -32.94 -29.28 -1.00
CA ARG A 542 -32.87 -29.61 0.44
C ARG A 542 -32.81 -31.11 0.65
N HIS A 543 -31.87 -31.53 1.50
CA HIS A 543 -31.73 -32.91 1.94
C HIS A 543 -32.01 -32.99 3.44
N ASP A 544 -33.01 -33.80 3.82
CA ASP A 544 -33.27 -34.08 5.22
C ASP A 544 -32.46 -35.31 5.65
N LEU A 545 -31.38 -35.08 6.40
CA LEU A 545 -30.53 -36.13 6.94
C LEU A 545 -30.78 -36.34 8.44
N THR A 546 -31.83 -35.75 9.02
CA THR A 546 -32.11 -35.79 10.47
C THR A 546 -32.42 -37.20 10.99
N ALA A 547 -32.93 -38.08 10.12
CA ALA A 547 -33.18 -39.49 10.41
C ALA A 547 -32.12 -40.45 9.84
N THR A 548 -31.03 -39.92 9.26
CA THR A 548 -29.98 -40.73 8.62
C THR A 548 -28.98 -41.22 9.66
N ALA A 549 -28.72 -42.54 9.72
CA ALA A 549 -27.80 -43.14 10.69
C ALA A 549 -26.33 -42.82 10.42
N ASP A 550 -25.96 -42.60 9.15
CA ASP A 550 -24.61 -42.22 8.72
C ASP A 550 -24.66 -40.91 7.91
N THR A 551 -24.75 -39.79 8.63
CA THR A 551 -24.84 -38.45 8.05
C THR A 551 -23.56 -38.06 7.31
N GLU A 552 -22.41 -38.56 7.75
CA GLU A 552 -21.11 -38.28 7.13
C GLU A 552 -21.02 -38.89 5.73
N ALA A 553 -21.42 -40.15 5.57
CA ALA A 553 -21.48 -40.79 4.25
C ALA A 553 -22.48 -40.10 3.31
N ALA A 554 -23.62 -39.65 3.82
CA ALA A 554 -24.62 -38.93 3.04
C ALA A 554 -24.12 -37.54 2.58
N LEU A 555 -23.49 -36.77 3.47
CA LEU A 555 -22.84 -35.49 3.12
C LEU A 555 -21.72 -35.69 2.10
N ALA A 556 -20.89 -36.72 2.27
CA ALA A 556 -19.84 -37.08 1.34
C ALA A 556 -20.39 -37.44 -0.05
N ALA A 557 -21.53 -38.15 -0.11
CA ALA A 557 -22.22 -38.47 -1.36
C ALA A 557 -22.76 -37.21 -2.07
N THR A 558 -23.37 -36.28 -1.32
CA THR A 558 -23.82 -34.97 -1.86
C THR A 558 -22.65 -34.17 -2.42
N GLY A 559 -21.56 -34.04 -1.67
CA GLY A 559 -20.37 -33.34 -2.14
C GLY A 559 -19.70 -34.01 -3.34
N ALA A 560 -19.65 -35.35 -3.38
CA ALA A 560 -19.14 -36.09 -4.53
C ALA A 560 -19.99 -35.87 -5.78
N ARG A 561 -21.32 -35.91 -5.66
CA ARG A 561 -22.24 -35.66 -6.77
C ARG A 561 -22.10 -34.24 -7.32
N LEU A 562 -22.06 -33.22 -6.46
CA LEU A 562 -21.88 -31.83 -6.90
C LEU A 562 -20.55 -31.64 -7.63
N ARG A 563 -19.44 -32.16 -7.09
CA ARG A 563 -18.12 -32.09 -7.74
C ARG A 563 -18.08 -32.84 -9.07
N ALA A 564 -18.83 -33.93 -9.21
CA ALA A 564 -18.97 -34.69 -10.46
C ALA A 564 -19.91 -34.02 -11.48
N GLY A 565 -20.77 -33.09 -11.06
CA GLY A 565 -21.66 -32.34 -11.95
C GLY A 565 -20.91 -31.51 -12.98
N ALA A 566 -21.63 -30.94 -13.95
CA ALA A 566 -21.07 -30.09 -15.00
C ALA A 566 -22.06 -28.98 -15.36
N PHE A 567 -21.57 -27.83 -15.80
CA PHE A 567 -22.41 -26.69 -16.23
C PHE A 567 -22.28 -26.42 -17.73
N PRO A 568 -22.96 -27.14 -18.64
CA PRO A 568 -22.74 -27.04 -20.09
C PRO A 568 -22.61 -25.59 -20.61
N LEU A 569 -21.75 -25.37 -21.61
CA LEU A 569 -21.69 -24.05 -22.28
C LEU A 569 -23.06 -23.72 -22.88
N GLY A 570 -23.40 -22.43 -22.88
CA GLY A 570 -24.72 -21.92 -23.28
C GLY A 570 -25.84 -22.21 -22.29
N SER A 571 -25.56 -22.84 -21.14
CA SER A 571 -26.56 -23.13 -20.11
C SER A 571 -26.44 -22.21 -18.88
N ARG A 572 -27.56 -22.09 -18.16
CA ARG A 572 -27.70 -21.37 -16.88
C ARG A 572 -28.57 -22.18 -15.92
N PRO A 573 -28.42 -22.02 -14.59
CA PRO A 573 -27.35 -21.28 -13.92
C PRO A 573 -26.02 -22.03 -13.95
N MET A 574 -24.90 -21.31 -13.97
CA MET A 574 -23.54 -21.89 -13.85
C MET A 574 -23.09 -22.01 -12.38
N TYR A 575 -24.03 -22.30 -11.49
CA TYR A 575 -23.83 -22.56 -10.06
C TYR A 575 -24.90 -23.55 -9.54
N ALA A 576 -24.62 -24.17 -8.40
CA ALA A 576 -25.57 -25.03 -7.69
C ALA A 576 -25.41 -24.85 -6.17
N LEU A 577 -26.53 -24.64 -5.47
CA LEU A 577 -26.61 -24.59 -4.01
C LEU A 577 -27.54 -25.69 -3.50
N GLU A 578 -27.06 -26.44 -2.51
CA GLU A 578 -27.85 -27.47 -1.84
C GLU A 578 -27.66 -27.39 -0.33
N ALA A 579 -28.70 -27.67 0.46
CA ALA A 579 -28.68 -27.59 1.91
C ALA A 579 -29.03 -28.94 2.53
N SER A 580 -28.16 -29.47 3.38
CA SER A 580 -28.36 -30.74 4.08
C SER A 580 -28.61 -30.49 5.57
N ALA A 581 -29.81 -30.82 6.08
CA ALA A 581 -30.17 -30.66 7.49
C ALA A 581 -29.74 -31.87 8.31
N LEU A 582 -29.01 -31.63 9.41
CA LEU A 582 -28.43 -32.66 10.28
C LEU A 582 -29.24 -32.87 11.58
N PRO A 583 -29.10 -34.04 12.24
CA PRO A 583 -29.84 -34.37 13.47
C PRO A 583 -29.60 -33.40 14.65
N ASP A 584 -28.46 -32.72 14.68
CA ASP A 584 -28.08 -31.75 15.72
C ASP A 584 -28.65 -30.35 15.48
N GLY A 585 -29.39 -30.15 14.38
CA GLY A 585 -29.94 -28.85 13.97
C GLY A 585 -28.97 -27.99 13.15
N THR A 586 -27.81 -28.52 12.77
CA THR A 586 -26.87 -27.87 11.85
C THR A 586 -27.33 -28.06 10.40
N THR A 587 -27.22 -27.03 9.57
CA THR A 587 -27.42 -27.13 8.12
C THR A 587 -26.08 -27.01 7.41
N VAL A 588 -25.75 -27.96 6.55
CA VAL A 588 -24.57 -27.86 5.67
C VAL A 588 -25.02 -27.29 4.32
N LEU A 589 -24.57 -26.08 4.00
CA LEU A 589 -24.77 -25.47 2.69
C LEU A 589 -23.63 -25.86 1.76
N HIS A 590 -23.93 -26.67 0.76
CA HIS A 590 -23.04 -27.06 -0.33
C HIS A 590 -23.17 -26.05 -1.47
N VAL A 591 -22.04 -25.53 -1.93
CA VAL A 591 -21.99 -24.54 -3.01
C VAL A 591 -21.04 -25.03 -4.08
N LEU A 592 -21.49 -25.00 -5.33
CA LEU A 592 -20.67 -25.20 -6.52
C LEU A 592 -20.84 -23.99 -7.44
N LEU A 593 -19.75 -23.41 -7.91
CA LEU A 593 -19.79 -22.24 -8.82
C LEU A 593 -18.72 -22.35 -9.92
N ASP A 594 -19.09 -21.97 -11.15
CA ASP A 594 -18.18 -22.00 -12.30
C ASP A 594 -17.27 -20.75 -12.33
N ALA A 595 -15.96 -20.96 -12.52
CA ALA A 595 -15.00 -19.86 -12.55
C ALA A 595 -15.13 -18.96 -13.79
N LEU A 596 -15.91 -19.36 -14.79
CA LEU A 596 -16.27 -18.53 -15.93
C LEU A 596 -17.19 -17.35 -15.54
N ILE A 597 -17.96 -17.48 -14.45
CA ILE A 597 -18.89 -16.43 -14.01
C ILE A 597 -18.45 -15.73 -12.71
N ALA A 598 -17.57 -16.34 -11.91
CA ALA A 598 -16.95 -15.66 -10.78
C ALA A 598 -15.56 -16.21 -10.44
N ASP A 599 -14.59 -15.30 -10.25
CA ASP A 599 -13.27 -15.66 -9.73
C ASP A 599 -13.28 -15.88 -8.20
N ALA A 600 -12.13 -16.21 -7.61
CA ALA A 600 -12.00 -16.45 -6.18
C ALA A 600 -12.38 -15.24 -5.30
N ARG A 601 -12.22 -14.01 -5.80
CA ARG A 601 -12.57 -12.78 -5.07
C ARG A 601 -14.07 -12.50 -5.15
N SER A 602 -14.66 -12.69 -6.32
CA SER A 602 -16.10 -12.62 -6.56
C SER A 602 -16.83 -13.71 -5.78
N PHE A 603 -16.24 -14.89 -5.63
CA PHE A 603 -16.73 -15.93 -4.73
C PHE A 603 -16.80 -15.43 -3.28
N ALA A 604 -15.71 -14.88 -2.74
CA ALA A 604 -15.70 -14.33 -1.38
C ALA A 604 -16.70 -13.17 -1.19
N LEU A 605 -16.85 -12.31 -2.20
CA LEU A 605 -17.83 -11.22 -2.22
C LEU A 605 -19.28 -11.76 -2.15
N LEU A 606 -19.62 -12.73 -3.03
CA LEU A 606 -20.96 -13.31 -3.11
C LEU A 606 -21.39 -13.93 -1.78
N PHE A 607 -20.50 -14.68 -1.11
CA PHE A 607 -20.84 -15.28 0.19
C PHE A 607 -20.87 -14.28 1.33
N GLY A 608 -19.99 -13.27 1.32
CA GLY A 608 -20.08 -12.16 2.26
C GLY A 608 -21.44 -11.44 2.17
N GLN A 609 -21.89 -11.15 0.96
CA GLN A 609 -23.21 -10.53 0.73
C GLN A 609 -24.36 -11.50 1.03
N LEU A 610 -24.23 -12.79 0.71
CA LEU A 610 -25.26 -13.80 1.01
C LEU A 610 -25.57 -13.87 2.50
N PHE A 611 -24.53 -13.94 3.33
CA PHE A 611 -24.69 -14.03 4.77
C PHE A 611 -25.14 -12.69 5.38
N ALA A 612 -24.64 -11.56 4.89
CA ALA A 612 -25.13 -10.25 5.31
C ALA A 612 -26.64 -10.05 5.00
N LEU A 613 -27.09 -10.45 3.80
CA LEU A 613 -28.51 -10.43 3.42
C LEU A 613 -29.34 -11.42 4.23
N HIS A 614 -28.78 -12.60 4.53
CA HIS A 614 -29.41 -13.56 5.43
C HIS A 614 -29.65 -12.94 6.81
N ASP A 615 -28.71 -12.15 7.31
CA ASP A 615 -28.82 -11.44 8.60
C ASP A 615 -29.73 -10.21 8.52
N GLY A 616 -30.09 -9.76 7.32
CA GLY A 616 -31.03 -8.66 7.06
C GLY A 616 -30.37 -7.34 6.68
N ASP A 617 -29.07 -7.34 6.38
CA ASP A 617 -28.36 -6.15 5.88
C ASP A 617 -28.56 -5.99 4.37
N GLU A 618 -29.55 -5.18 3.99
CA GLU A 618 -29.85 -4.86 2.59
C GLU A 618 -28.86 -3.84 1.97
N SER A 619 -28.02 -3.19 2.78
CA SER A 619 -27.10 -2.15 2.30
C SER A 619 -25.96 -2.71 1.43
N VAL A 620 -25.71 -4.01 1.52
CA VAL A 620 -24.64 -4.72 0.79
C VAL A 620 -24.86 -4.79 -0.73
N LEU A 621 -26.06 -4.43 -1.22
CA LEU A 621 -26.44 -4.43 -2.65
C LEU A 621 -26.58 -3.01 -3.25
N THR A 622 -25.98 -2.00 -2.64
CA THR A 622 -26.14 -0.59 -3.07
C THR A 622 -25.17 -0.15 -4.18
N GLY A 623 -24.17 -0.95 -4.51
CA GLY A 623 -23.17 -0.64 -5.55
C GLY A 623 -23.56 -1.13 -6.95
N PRO A 624 -22.96 -0.58 -8.03
CA PRO A 624 -23.13 -1.12 -9.38
C PRO A 624 -22.51 -2.52 -9.46
N ALA A 625 -23.30 -3.48 -9.94
CA ALA A 625 -22.89 -4.89 -10.03
C ALA A 625 -22.75 -5.40 -11.48
N ASP A 626 -23.03 -4.56 -12.47
CA ASP A 626 -23.01 -4.95 -13.89
C ASP A 626 -21.62 -4.75 -14.53
N PRO A 627 -20.88 -5.83 -14.85
CA PRO A 627 -19.60 -5.71 -15.53
C PRO A 627 -19.74 -5.56 -17.05
N VAL A 628 -20.93 -5.72 -17.65
CA VAL A 628 -21.12 -5.72 -19.10
C VAL A 628 -20.61 -4.44 -19.78
N PRO A 629 -20.85 -3.22 -19.25
CA PRO A 629 -20.30 -1.99 -19.83
C PRO A 629 -18.77 -1.99 -19.85
N HIS A 630 -18.14 -2.52 -18.80
CA HIS A 630 -16.69 -2.62 -18.70
C HIS A 630 -16.12 -3.66 -19.68
N LEU A 631 -16.76 -4.82 -19.80
CA LEU A 631 -16.36 -5.88 -20.74
C LEU A 631 -16.46 -5.40 -22.20
N ARG A 632 -17.51 -4.65 -22.54
CA ARG A 632 -17.65 -4.03 -23.88
C ARG A 632 -16.55 -3.01 -24.14
N ALA A 633 -16.26 -2.14 -23.17
CA ALA A 633 -15.19 -1.16 -23.29
C ALA A 633 -13.80 -1.81 -23.43
N LEU A 634 -13.56 -2.98 -22.82
CA LEU A 634 -12.35 -3.75 -23.02
C LEU A 634 -12.27 -4.34 -24.43
N ALA A 635 -13.38 -4.85 -24.96
CA ALA A 635 -13.44 -5.45 -26.29
C ALA A 635 -13.30 -4.44 -27.44
N GLU A 636 -13.79 -3.21 -27.27
CA GLU A 636 -13.77 -2.16 -28.30
C GLU A 636 -12.41 -1.45 -28.43
N ARG A 637 -11.45 -1.72 -27.52
CA ARG A 637 -10.10 -1.14 -27.60
C ARG A 637 -9.34 -1.72 -28.80
N PRO A 638 -8.97 -0.90 -29.80
CA PRO A 638 -8.10 -1.37 -30.88
C PRO A 638 -6.76 -1.78 -30.27
N GLY A 639 -6.24 -2.94 -30.66
CA GLY A 639 -4.89 -3.34 -30.28
C GLY A 639 -3.90 -2.30 -30.78
N SER A 640 -3.06 -1.79 -29.89
CA SER A 640 -1.96 -0.93 -30.27
C SER A 640 -0.98 -1.69 -31.20
N PRO A 641 -0.14 -0.98 -31.99
CA PRO A 641 0.94 -1.63 -32.74
C PRO A 641 1.85 -2.49 -31.86
N GLU A 642 2.01 -2.10 -30.58
CA GLU A 642 2.74 -2.84 -29.57
C GLU A 642 2.01 -4.12 -29.13
N ASP A 643 0.68 -4.09 -28.99
CA ASP A 643 -0.12 -5.30 -28.71
C ASP A 643 -0.03 -6.31 -29.85
N LEU A 644 -0.03 -5.85 -31.11
CA LEU A 644 0.18 -6.72 -32.27
C LEU A 644 1.58 -7.32 -32.28
N ALA A 645 2.60 -6.54 -31.94
CA ALA A 645 3.98 -7.01 -31.83
C ALA A 645 4.13 -8.05 -30.70
N ALA A 646 3.56 -7.77 -29.52
CA ALA A 646 3.56 -8.69 -28.38
C ALA A 646 2.83 -9.99 -28.70
N ARG A 647 1.67 -9.93 -29.36
CA ARG A 647 0.93 -11.13 -29.84
C ARG A 647 1.72 -11.96 -30.84
N THR A 648 2.54 -11.31 -31.66
CA THR A 648 3.41 -12.01 -32.63
C THR A 648 4.58 -12.67 -31.90
N ALA A 649 5.25 -11.95 -31.01
CA ALA A 649 6.34 -12.47 -30.18
C ALA A 649 5.90 -13.63 -29.28
N TRP A 650 4.72 -13.54 -28.65
CA TRP A 650 4.17 -14.65 -27.87
C TRP A 650 3.83 -15.86 -28.73
N ARG A 651 3.28 -15.66 -29.95
CA ARG A 651 3.04 -16.78 -30.89
C ARG A 651 4.33 -17.50 -31.26
N GLU A 652 5.37 -16.75 -31.59
CA GLU A 652 6.70 -17.32 -31.88
C GLU A 652 7.24 -18.07 -30.66
N LYS A 653 7.18 -17.46 -29.48
CA LYS A 653 7.62 -18.07 -28.23
C LYS A 653 6.85 -19.36 -27.90
N PHE A 654 5.52 -19.35 -28.01
CA PHE A 654 4.69 -20.54 -27.77
C PHE A 654 4.94 -21.63 -28.81
N SER A 655 5.18 -21.28 -30.08
CA SER A 655 5.54 -22.24 -31.12
C SER A 655 6.91 -22.90 -30.88
N ALA A 656 7.79 -22.22 -30.15
CA ALA A 656 9.12 -22.71 -29.79
C ALA A 656 9.15 -23.46 -28.45
N LEU A 657 8.06 -23.48 -27.68
CA LEU A 657 8.01 -24.25 -26.44
C LEU A 657 7.92 -25.75 -26.76
N PRO A 658 8.76 -26.60 -26.14
CA PRO A 658 8.62 -28.03 -26.27
C PRO A 658 7.25 -28.46 -25.73
N PRO A 659 6.64 -29.54 -26.26
CA PRO A 659 5.45 -30.12 -25.65
C PRO A 659 5.75 -30.42 -24.18
N GLY A 660 4.77 -30.16 -23.31
CA GLY A 660 4.88 -30.49 -21.89
C GLY A 660 5.14 -31.98 -21.66
N PRO A 661 5.49 -32.36 -20.42
CA PRO A 661 5.73 -33.76 -20.07
C PRO A 661 4.54 -34.64 -20.47
N PRO A 662 4.77 -35.85 -20.99
CA PRO A 662 3.69 -36.81 -21.13
C PRO A 662 3.26 -37.23 -19.73
N LEU A 663 2.21 -36.58 -19.21
CA LEU A 663 1.48 -37.11 -18.06
C LEU A 663 0.58 -38.23 -18.60
N PRO A 664 0.53 -39.40 -17.96
CA PRO A 664 -0.36 -40.47 -18.38
C PRO A 664 -1.80 -39.95 -18.34
N ASP A 665 -2.54 -40.18 -19.41
CA ASP A 665 -3.94 -39.78 -19.46
C ASP A 665 -4.70 -40.45 -18.30
N PRO A 666 -5.56 -39.70 -17.60
CA PRO A 666 -6.39 -40.30 -16.57
C PRO A 666 -7.27 -41.37 -17.20
N ALA A 667 -7.40 -42.52 -16.53
CA ALA A 667 -8.35 -43.55 -16.97
C ALA A 667 -9.75 -42.92 -17.14
N PRO A 668 -10.55 -43.32 -18.15
CA PRO A 668 -11.89 -42.79 -18.34
C PRO A 668 -12.73 -42.88 -17.05
N GLY A 669 -13.20 -41.73 -16.56
CA GLY A 669 -13.97 -41.65 -15.31
C GLY A 669 -13.14 -41.70 -14.03
N ALA A 670 -11.81 -41.56 -14.10
CA ALA A 670 -10.95 -41.50 -12.91
C ALA A 670 -11.39 -40.35 -11.98
N PRO A 671 -11.65 -40.61 -10.69
CA PRO A 671 -12.10 -39.58 -9.78
C PRO A 671 -10.97 -38.57 -9.52
N ARG A 672 -11.28 -37.27 -9.58
CA ARG A 672 -10.36 -36.24 -9.08
C ARG A 672 -10.27 -36.36 -7.56
N VAL A 673 -9.10 -36.75 -7.06
CA VAL A 673 -8.85 -36.87 -5.63
C VAL A 673 -8.30 -35.56 -5.11
N HIS A 674 -9.04 -34.89 -4.23
CA HIS A 674 -8.53 -33.75 -3.48
C HIS A 674 -7.75 -34.25 -2.26
N ARG A 675 -6.46 -33.92 -2.20
CA ARG A 675 -5.61 -34.19 -1.03
C ARG A 675 -5.35 -32.87 -0.31
N ARG A 676 -5.66 -32.84 0.98
CA ARG A 676 -5.36 -31.72 1.87
C ARG A 676 -4.48 -32.23 2.99
N ALA A 677 -3.42 -31.50 3.30
CA ALA A 677 -2.58 -31.74 4.46
C ALA A 677 -2.42 -30.42 5.23
N PRO A 678 -2.67 -30.38 6.55
CA PRO A 678 -2.36 -29.21 7.34
C PRO A 678 -0.84 -29.08 7.47
N LEU A 679 -0.30 -27.96 6.98
CA LEU A 679 1.10 -27.62 7.21
C LEU A 679 1.20 -26.94 8.58
N GLY A 680 1.22 -27.73 9.67
CA GLY A 680 1.32 -27.23 11.05
C GLY A 680 2.57 -26.37 11.33
N SER A 681 3.54 -26.39 10.42
CA SER A 681 4.78 -25.63 10.43
C SER A 681 4.79 -24.45 9.46
N TRP A 682 3.63 -23.96 8.99
CA TRP A 682 3.57 -22.87 8.00
C TRP A 682 4.36 -21.63 8.43
N ARG A 683 4.27 -21.27 9.71
CA ARG A 683 5.04 -20.16 10.31
C ARG A 683 6.54 -20.40 10.20
N THR A 684 7.01 -21.57 10.61
CA THR A 684 8.43 -21.94 10.54
C THR A 684 8.94 -22.03 9.10
N LEU A 685 8.12 -22.54 8.17
CA LEU A 685 8.45 -22.55 6.74
C LEU A 685 8.57 -21.13 6.20
N SER A 686 7.63 -20.25 6.54
CA SER A 686 7.65 -18.84 6.12
C SER A 686 8.85 -18.10 6.69
N GLU A 687 9.17 -18.30 7.97
CA GLU A 687 10.35 -17.74 8.63
C GLU A 687 11.65 -18.24 7.99
N ARG A 688 11.74 -19.53 7.66
CA ARG A 688 12.92 -20.11 6.98
C ARG A 688 13.03 -19.69 5.51
N ALA A 689 11.92 -19.61 4.80
CA ALA A 689 11.86 -19.11 3.43
C ALA A 689 12.29 -17.64 3.38
N ALA A 690 11.78 -16.82 4.31
CA ALA A 690 12.23 -15.44 4.50
C ALA A 690 13.72 -15.36 4.86
N ALA A 691 14.23 -16.28 5.69
CA ALA A 691 15.65 -16.34 6.04
C ALA A 691 16.56 -16.61 4.82
N ILE A 692 16.04 -17.27 3.77
CA ILE A 692 16.76 -17.49 2.50
C ILE A 692 16.33 -16.52 1.39
N GLY A 693 15.52 -15.51 1.70
CA GLY A 693 15.15 -14.42 0.77
C GLY A 693 14.14 -14.81 -0.32
N VAL A 694 13.36 -15.87 -0.10
CA VAL A 694 12.36 -16.38 -1.05
C VAL A 694 11.00 -16.45 -0.36
N PRO A 695 9.90 -15.99 -0.98
CA PRO A 695 8.59 -16.12 -0.36
C PRO A 695 8.16 -17.59 -0.27
N ALA A 696 7.38 -17.92 0.76
CA ALA A 696 7.10 -19.32 1.13
C ALA A 696 6.36 -20.11 0.04
N ASP A 697 5.55 -19.42 -0.76
CA ASP A 697 4.88 -19.95 -1.96
C ASP A 697 5.86 -20.40 -3.04
N MET A 698 6.96 -19.67 -3.25
CA MET A 698 8.03 -20.05 -4.19
C MET A 698 8.81 -21.26 -3.69
N VAL A 699 9.03 -21.38 -2.37
CA VAL A 699 9.62 -22.60 -1.78
C VAL A 699 8.71 -23.80 -1.99
N LEU A 700 7.39 -23.64 -1.80
CA LEU A 700 6.42 -24.69 -2.06
C LEU A 700 6.35 -25.06 -3.55
N LEU A 701 6.36 -24.08 -4.45
CA LEU A 701 6.36 -24.31 -5.90
C LEU A 701 7.63 -25.06 -6.34
N THR A 702 8.77 -24.70 -5.77
CA THR A 702 10.05 -25.38 -6.03
C THR A 702 10.00 -26.82 -5.54
N ALA A 703 9.57 -27.07 -4.30
CA ALA A 703 9.41 -28.42 -3.77
C ALA A 703 8.41 -29.26 -4.58
N TYR A 704 7.31 -28.65 -5.03
CA TYR A 704 6.32 -29.30 -5.89
C TYR A 704 6.91 -29.68 -7.24
N THR A 705 7.62 -28.76 -7.91
CA THR A 705 8.24 -29.01 -9.21
C THR A 705 9.41 -29.99 -9.14
N ASP A 706 10.19 -29.98 -8.05
CA ASP A 706 11.26 -30.95 -7.80
C ASP A 706 10.71 -32.37 -7.59
N GLU A 707 9.61 -32.53 -6.86
CA GLU A 707 8.93 -33.83 -6.69
C GLU A 707 8.39 -34.34 -8.03
N LEU A 708 7.77 -33.46 -8.84
CA LEU A 708 7.36 -33.84 -10.19
C LEU A 708 8.56 -34.26 -11.05
N ARG A 709 9.68 -33.53 -11.00
CA ARG A 709 10.89 -33.88 -11.74
C ARG A 709 11.44 -35.23 -11.30
N ALA A 710 11.56 -35.48 -9.99
CA ALA A 710 12.07 -36.74 -9.44
C ALA A 710 11.19 -37.95 -9.78
N ARG A 711 9.90 -37.73 -10.05
CA ARG A 711 8.92 -38.80 -10.29
C ARG A 711 8.64 -39.09 -11.76
N PHE A 712 8.88 -38.12 -12.65
CA PHE A 712 8.60 -38.23 -14.10
C PHE A 712 9.88 -38.15 -14.96
N THR A 713 11.02 -38.59 -14.43
CA THR A 713 12.39 -38.30 -14.94
C THR A 713 12.86 -39.17 -16.12
N ASP A 714 12.09 -40.18 -16.54
CA ASP A 714 12.51 -41.04 -17.66
C ASP A 714 12.16 -40.38 -19.00
N ALA A 715 13.02 -39.41 -19.38
CA ALA A 715 13.05 -38.69 -20.65
C ALA A 715 11.81 -37.83 -20.97
N GLY A 716 11.76 -36.62 -20.39
CA GLY A 716 10.76 -35.60 -20.69
C GLY A 716 11.20 -34.17 -20.37
N PRO A 717 10.42 -33.14 -20.75
CA PRO A 717 10.74 -31.70 -20.81
C PRO A 717 10.89 -31.00 -19.44
N PHE A 718 11.04 -31.76 -18.36
CA PHE A 718 11.39 -31.25 -17.02
C PHE A 718 12.89 -31.36 -16.69
N THR A 719 13.69 -31.77 -17.68
CA THR A 719 15.16 -31.78 -17.62
C THR A 719 15.75 -30.40 -17.83
#